data_AF-F6VDB6-F1
#
_entry.id   AF-F6VDB6-F1
#
_cell.length_a   1.000
_cell.length_b   1.000
_cell.length_c   1.000
_cell.angle_alpha   90.00
_cell.angle_beta   90.00
_cell.angle_gamma   90.00
#
_symmetry.space_group_name_H-M   'P 1'
#
loop_
_entity.id
_entity.type
_entity.pdbx_description
1 polymer ?
#
loop_
_entity_poly.entity_id
_entity_poly.type
_entity_poly.pdbx_seq_one_letter_code
_entity_poly.pdbx_strand_id
1 'polypeptide(L)'
;LFPLMKCSLGCMSFVTAALPHNQCGINGLPLTPNSITSLGLAQQLKTLKHENLCSYVDFRCGRHERIFAVSELYVDSVFNKITQPTELKQDDWRKYSLNIVHGVLNGLNYLNSKGYIQLNLEPKNILLNENGTPKLSGYGLHHMTDGGKLLSGPLGSLKYSSPEQILSCCYSEIPMATSSKSDVWSACIVLLELLHRELLWDSVENKSLVKRVLCLSANKSSHKNIEVLCQNFKENLSLNETDDVTKLIKVILENGLNVESSQRATPLQILNKLGKDLNLTNEQQPADTNGKFEKTVPSENTNPLMEMDSEEIWCLWNLAGGDMVAEVLRSVTTTPPIRTVPLFVTVHGDLYGLEPSPENLFNPGYKLLSLDTVESRLEVNTENISLIYPLLELKSPDVSHESAKLPLLIRENDFDYQVHRIALYRRLLLGYPYLRDKLLKEARIDIPPYCRGRVWAGLLDVKGDLEEQYINIDKDTPIVTDRQIAVDVPRCHQYDSMLCSPTAHEKLKRVLKAWLMSHPHLTYWQGLDSLCAVFVHLNFNDEPRAWASMSQFIDKYLHDFFLKDNSAIIQEYLVVFSHLLTFHDPLLSCHMQEIGFIPDLYAIPWFLTMFAHVFPLHKIFHLWDTLLLGNSSFPLCIGVAILQQLRGQLLQSDFNECILLFSDLPEIDIDGVVKKSIQVFCQSPKSSTFRVHAQKEEKCKRQTVSYYTEDYNTLPKTELSETAIPLSELKQEVCCRISADDLIQLCELKGSNNSKTPAKATKSGKPRIFIIDIRSSDEFSRGCVPGSFNFPLAPNKSIPQLVQMISKQSPKVVVVIGNKSTREDREFCFELLKEGLKGVCVLHGGIDILKPVGVLTVPSQ
;
A
#
# COMPACT_ATOMS: atom_id res chain seq x y z
N LEU A 1 -7.98 10.53 19.93
CA LEU A 1 -7.61 10.20 21.33
C LEU A 1 -8.66 9.24 21.87
N PHE A 2 -8.45 7.95 21.63
CA PHE A 2 -9.00 6.86 22.43
C PHE A 2 -7.80 5.94 22.70
N PRO A 3 -7.20 5.97 23.89
CA PRO A 3 -6.42 4.85 24.36
C PRO A 3 -7.23 4.14 25.45
N LEU A 4 -7.46 2.86 25.24
CA LEU A 4 -7.76 1.81 26.22
C LEU A 4 -8.33 0.67 25.39
N MET A 5 -7.51 -0.34 25.06
CA MET A 5 -7.89 -1.73 25.32
C MET A 5 -6.68 -2.65 25.31
N LYS A 6 -6.59 -3.45 26.38
CA LYS A 6 -5.92 -4.75 26.41
C LYS A 6 -6.64 -5.73 25.48
N CYS A 7 -6.49 -5.59 24.18
CA CYS A 7 -6.86 -6.66 23.25
C CYS A 7 -5.59 -7.44 22.89
N SER A 8 -5.66 -8.76 22.99
CA SER A 8 -4.63 -9.62 22.42
C SER A 8 -4.95 -9.83 20.93
N LEU A 9 -4.01 -10.37 20.18
CA LEU A 9 -4.27 -10.78 18.80
C LEU A 9 -4.75 -12.23 18.77
N GLY A 10 -5.75 -12.50 17.95
CA GLY A 10 -6.23 -13.85 17.68
C GLY A 10 -6.21 -14.14 16.19
N CYS A 11 -6.03 -15.40 15.84
CA CYS A 11 -6.11 -15.87 14.47
C CYS A 11 -7.17 -16.97 14.35
N MET A 12 -8.11 -16.79 13.42
CA MET A 12 -8.97 -17.86 12.94
C MET A 12 -8.46 -18.36 11.59
N SER A 13 -8.71 -19.63 11.28
CA SER A 13 -8.43 -20.16 9.94
C SER A 13 -9.55 -21.03 9.40
N PHE A 14 -9.67 -21.06 8.08
CA PHE A 14 -10.59 -21.94 7.37
C PHE A 14 -10.07 -22.29 5.98
N VAL A 15 -10.65 -23.29 5.35
CA VAL A 15 -10.25 -23.77 4.01
C VAL A 15 -11.38 -23.52 3.02
N THR A 16 -11.07 -22.89 1.90
CA THR A 16 -12.02 -22.72 0.79
C THR A 16 -12.06 -23.97 -0.08
N ALA A 17 -13.17 -24.17 -0.79
CA ALA A 17 -13.31 -25.27 -1.75
C ALA A 17 -12.22 -25.19 -2.83
N ALA A 18 -11.57 -26.32 -3.13
CA ALA A 18 -10.53 -26.38 -4.15
C ALA A 18 -11.13 -26.34 -5.56
N LEU A 19 -10.51 -25.56 -6.45
CA LEU A 19 -10.84 -25.56 -7.88
C LEU A 19 -9.98 -26.58 -8.64
N PRO A 20 -10.48 -27.18 -9.74
CA PRO A 20 -9.67 -28.06 -10.57
C PRO A 20 -8.49 -27.32 -11.20
N HIS A 21 -7.26 -27.79 -10.97
CA HIS A 21 -6.03 -27.13 -11.44
C HIS A 21 -5.87 -27.01 -12.97
N ASN A 22 -6.68 -27.72 -13.75
CA ASN A 22 -6.55 -27.80 -15.22
C ASN A 22 -7.58 -26.93 -15.98
N GLN A 23 -8.35 -26.10 -15.29
CA GLN A 23 -9.35 -25.24 -15.93
C GLN A 23 -8.85 -23.80 -16.09
N CYS A 24 -9.05 -23.25 -17.28
CA CYS A 24 -8.80 -21.84 -17.57
C CYS A 24 -10.14 -21.08 -17.62
N GLY A 25 -10.10 -19.82 -17.22
CA GLY A 25 -11.20 -18.89 -17.43
C GLY A 25 -11.42 -18.57 -18.92
N ILE A 26 -12.50 -17.86 -19.21
CA ILE A 26 -12.88 -17.44 -20.57
C ILE A 26 -11.80 -16.57 -21.24
N ASN A 27 -10.97 -15.93 -20.43
CA ASN A 27 -9.83 -15.11 -20.84
C ASN A 27 -8.54 -15.90 -21.13
N GLY A 28 -8.57 -17.25 -21.04
CA GLY A 28 -7.40 -18.11 -21.24
C GLY A 28 -6.40 -18.09 -20.08
N LEU A 29 -6.70 -17.39 -18.99
CA LEU A 29 -5.89 -17.39 -17.77
C LEU A 29 -6.33 -18.52 -16.83
N PRO A 30 -5.43 -19.05 -15.97
CA PRO A 30 -5.82 -19.98 -14.92
C PRO A 30 -6.97 -19.42 -14.07
N LEU A 31 -7.88 -20.28 -13.62
CA LEU A 31 -8.92 -19.86 -12.68
C LEU A 31 -8.28 -19.33 -11.39
N THR A 32 -8.74 -18.16 -10.94
CA THR A 32 -8.31 -17.58 -9.66
C THR A 32 -8.71 -18.52 -8.51
N PRO A 33 -7.77 -18.96 -7.65
CA PRO A 33 -8.08 -19.78 -6.50
C PRO A 33 -9.16 -19.16 -5.60
N ASN A 34 -10.01 -19.98 -4.99
CA ASN A 34 -11.07 -19.48 -4.12
C ASN A 34 -10.51 -18.75 -2.89
N SER A 35 -9.35 -19.19 -2.40
CA SER A 35 -8.60 -18.48 -1.34
C SER A 35 -8.20 -17.07 -1.76
N ILE A 36 -7.76 -16.86 -3.00
CA ILE A 36 -7.39 -15.53 -3.51
C ILE A 36 -8.63 -14.63 -3.64
N THR A 37 -9.74 -15.17 -4.13
CA THR A 37 -11.03 -14.46 -4.16
C THR A 37 -11.45 -14.06 -2.75
N SER A 38 -11.35 -15.00 -1.79
CA SER A 38 -11.66 -14.77 -0.38
C SER A 38 -10.77 -13.69 0.25
N LEU A 39 -9.46 -13.71 -0.04
CA LEU A 39 -8.50 -12.72 0.42
C LEU A 39 -8.86 -11.31 -0.04
N GLY A 40 -9.24 -11.14 -1.31
CA GLY A 40 -9.67 -9.86 -1.88
C GLY A 40 -10.90 -9.29 -1.17
N LEU A 41 -11.92 -10.12 -0.97
CA LEU A 41 -13.14 -9.76 -0.24
C LEU A 41 -12.82 -9.38 1.22
N ALA A 42 -11.95 -10.15 1.87
CA ALA A 42 -11.62 -9.95 3.28
C ALA A 42 -11.02 -8.56 3.58
N GLN A 43 -10.27 -7.97 2.65
CA GLN A 43 -9.56 -6.70 2.89
C GLN A 43 -10.48 -5.56 3.34
N GLN A 44 -11.70 -5.46 2.80
CA GLN A 44 -12.64 -4.40 3.18
C GLN A 44 -13.03 -4.46 4.66
N LEU A 45 -13.01 -5.64 5.27
CA LEU A 45 -13.36 -5.83 6.68
C LEU A 45 -12.40 -5.11 7.65
N LYS A 46 -11.17 -4.82 7.21
CA LYS A 46 -10.18 -4.04 8.01
C LYS A 46 -10.64 -2.60 8.26
N THR A 47 -11.54 -2.08 7.42
CA THR A 47 -12.06 -0.70 7.54
C THR A 47 -13.14 -0.57 8.61
N LEU A 48 -13.66 -1.68 9.13
CA LEU A 48 -14.76 -1.69 10.09
C LEU A 48 -14.22 -1.48 11.51
N LYS A 49 -14.68 -0.42 12.18
CA LYS A 49 -14.34 -0.09 13.58
C LYS A 49 -15.61 0.26 14.34
N HIS A 50 -15.88 -0.45 15.43
CA HIS A 50 -17.07 -0.25 16.27
C HIS A 50 -16.84 -0.79 17.69
N GLU A 51 -17.51 -0.21 18.69
CA GLU A 51 -17.34 -0.59 20.10
C GLU A 51 -17.69 -2.06 20.35
N ASN A 52 -18.72 -2.60 19.71
CA ASN A 52 -19.14 -3.98 19.87
C ASN A 52 -18.56 -4.97 18.84
N LEU A 53 -17.51 -4.61 18.10
CA LEU A 53 -16.82 -5.51 17.16
C LEU A 53 -15.35 -5.70 17.58
N CYS A 54 -14.82 -6.89 17.30
CA CYS A 54 -13.37 -7.13 17.28
C CYS A 54 -12.81 -6.64 15.94
N SER A 55 -11.85 -5.70 15.94
CA SER A 55 -11.27 -5.23 14.67
C SER A 55 -10.52 -6.35 13.95
N TYR A 56 -10.73 -6.52 12.64
CA TYR A 56 -9.81 -7.29 11.80
C TYR A 56 -8.53 -6.50 11.51
N VAL A 57 -7.40 -7.19 11.55
CA VAL A 57 -6.05 -6.61 11.46
C VAL A 57 -5.35 -7.03 10.16
N ASP A 58 -5.36 -8.33 9.85
CA ASP A 58 -4.69 -8.86 8.66
C ASP A 58 -5.37 -10.13 8.14
N PHE A 59 -5.15 -10.42 6.86
CA PHE A 59 -5.63 -11.63 6.19
C PHE A 59 -4.52 -12.21 5.33
N ARG A 60 -4.31 -13.53 5.41
CA ARG A 60 -3.26 -14.21 4.64
C ARG A 60 -3.74 -15.50 4.03
N CYS A 61 -3.31 -15.76 2.80
CA CYS A 61 -3.43 -17.08 2.20
C CYS A 61 -2.33 -18.00 2.72
N GLY A 62 -2.74 -19.17 3.17
CA GLY A 62 -1.88 -20.31 3.47
C GLY A 62 -1.78 -21.28 2.30
N ARG A 63 -1.14 -22.43 2.56
CA ARG A 63 -1.13 -23.56 1.63
C ARG A 63 -2.50 -24.22 1.58
N HIS A 64 -2.81 -24.88 0.45
CA HIS A 64 -4.02 -25.69 0.24
C HIS A 64 -5.33 -24.91 0.48
N GLU A 65 -5.48 -23.74 -0.17
CA GLU A 65 -6.74 -22.96 -0.12
C GLU A 65 -7.13 -22.49 1.30
N ARG A 66 -6.18 -22.46 2.24
CA ARG A 66 -6.42 -21.99 3.60
C ARG A 66 -6.35 -20.48 3.68
N ILE A 67 -7.29 -19.88 4.40
CA ILE A 67 -7.28 -18.47 4.79
C ILE A 67 -7.04 -18.37 6.29
N PHE A 68 -6.20 -17.41 6.66
CA PHE A 68 -6.01 -16.97 8.02
C PHE A 68 -6.54 -15.54 8.16
N ALA A 69 -7.37 -15.31 9.17
CA ALA A 69 -7.88 -13.99 9.52
C ALA A 69 -7.42 -13.64 10.93
N VAL A 70 -6.70 -12.53 11.04
CA VAL A 70 -6.17 -12.01 12.29
C VAL A 70 -7.07 -10.87 12.76
N SER A 71 -7.48 -10.91 14.01
CA SER A 71 -8.31 -9.88 14.63
C SER A 71 -7.87 -9.62 16.06
N GLU A 72 -8.43 -8.57 16.65
CA GLU A 72 -8.50 -8.47 18.11
C GLU A 72 -9.17 -9.72 18.70
N LEU A 73 -8.69 -10.16 19.86
CA LEU A 73 -9.23 -11.28 20.61
C LEU A 73 -9.25 -10.96 22.10
N TYR A 74 -10.34 -11.31 22.76
CA TYR A 74 -10.51 -11.23 24.20
C TYR A 74 -10.64 -12.63 24.78
N VAL A 75 -10.06 -12.84 25.97
CA VAL A 75 -9.93 -14.18 26.58
C VAL A 75 -11.28 -14.72 27.05
N ASP A 76 -12.16 -13.85 27.55
CA ASP A 76 -13.47 -14.25 28.06
C ASP A 76 -14.57 -14.16 26.97
N SER A 77 -15.63 -14.97 27.13
CA SER A 77 -16.72 -15.07 26.17
C SER A 77 -18.06 -15.37 26.85
N VAL A 78 -19.15 -15.13 26.14
CA VAL A 78 -20.49 -15.51 26.60
C VAL A 78 -20.61 -17.01 26.84
N PHE A 79 -19.90 -17.83 26.05
CA PHE A 79 -19.84 -19.28 26.29
C PHE A 79 -19.29 -19.63 27.68
N ASN A 80 -18.20 -18.98 28.10
CA ASN A 80 -17.62 -19.21 29.43
C ASN A 80 -18.61 -18.78 30.53
N LYS A 81 -19.31 -17.66 30.34
CA LYS A 81 -20.30 -17.16 31.30
C LYS A 81 -21.51 -18.07 31.46
N ILE A 82 -21.95 -18.75 30.40
CA ILE A 82 -23.05 -19.71 30.46
C ILE A 82 -22.61 -21.00 31.16
N THR A 83 -21.38 -21.47 30.88
CA THR A 83 -20.92 -22.79 31.33
C THR A 83 -20.26 -22.80 32.70
N GLN A 84 -19.76 -21.65 33.17
CA GLN A 84 -19.14 -21.52 34.49
C GLN A 84 -20.15 -21.05 35.54
N PRO A 85 -20.00 -21.49 36.81
CA PRO A 85 -20.84 -21.02 37.89
C PRO A 85 -20.64 -19.50 38.10
N THR A 86 -21.76 -18.80 38.34
CA THR A 86 -21.78 -17.35 38.60
C THR A 86 -22.29 -17.06 40.01
N GLU A 87 -21.69 -16.08 40.67
CA GLU A 87 -22.14 -15.56 41.97
C GLU A 87 -23.27 -14.53 41.83
N LEU A 88 -23.59 -14.11 40.60
CA LEU A 88 -24.63 -13.12 40.35
C LEU A 88 -26.03 -13.66 40.68
N LYS A 89 -26.78 -12.86 41.43
CA LYS A 89 -28.21 -13.09 41.70
C LYS A 89 -29.00 -13.04 40.40
N GLN A 90 -30.20 -13.64 40.41
CA GLN A 90 -31.02 -13.78 39.21
C GLN A 90 -31.35 -12.45 38.54
N ASP A 91 -31.68 -11.41 39.31
CA ASP A 91 -32.04 -10.08 38.76
C ASP A 91 -30.84 -9.36 38.13
N ASP A 92 -29.68 -9.43 38.79
CA ASP A 92 -28.44 -8.85 38.26
C ASP A 92 -27.98 -9.61 37.00
N TRP A 93 -28.20 -10.92 36.97
CA TRP A 93 -27.95 -11.75 35.80
C TRP A 93 -28.86 -11.42 34.63
N ARG A 94 -30.16 -11.17 34.86
CA ARG A 94 -31.08 -10.72 33.80
C ARG A 94 -30.66 -9.38 33.21
N LYS A 95 -30.26 -8.43 34.06
CA LYS A 95 -29.70 -7.13 33.61
C LYS A 95 -28.43 -7.33 32.79
N TYR A 96 -27.54 -8.20 33.26
CA TYR A 96 -26.33 -8.57 32.54
C TYR A 96 -26.65 -9.18 31.16
N SER A 97 -27.55 -10.17 31.09
CA SER A 97 -27.98 -10.78 29.82
C SER A 97 -28.59 -9.76 28.85
N LEU A 98 -29.40 -8.83 29.35
CA LEU A 98 -29.97 -7.74 28.55
C LEU A 98 -28.89 -6.83 27.99
N ASN A 99 -27.90 -6.43 28.81
CA ASN A 99 -26.78 -5.59 28.37
C ASN A 99 -25.93 -6.27 27.28
N ILE A 100 -25.65 -7.57 27.43
CA ILE A 100 -24.92 -8.35 26.43
C ILE A 100 -25.68 -8.36 25.10
N VAL A 101 -26.96 -8.72 25.11
CA VAL A 101 -27.73 -8.81 23.85
C VAL A 101 -27.99 -7.44 23.24
N HIS A 102 -28.14 -6.40 24.05
CA HIS A 102 -28.20 -5.02 23.57
C HIS A 102 -26.91 -4.61 22.83
N GLY A 103 -25.73 -4.90 23.38
CA GLY A 103 -24.46 -4.64 22.69
C GLY A 103 -24.27 -5.49 21.42
N VAL A 104 -24.70 -6.75 21.44
CA VAL A 104 -24.75 -7.61 20.23
C VAL A 104 -25.63 -6.97 19.15
N LEU A 105 -26.84 -6.52 19.49
CA LEU A 105 -27.75 -5.87 18.55
C LEU A 105 -27.17 -4.57 17.98
N ASN A 106 -26.44 -3.78 18.79
CA ASN A 106 -25.74 -2.59 18.30
C ASN A 106 -24.64 -2.95 17.29
N GLY A 107 -23.83 -3.97 17.57
CA GLY A 107 -22.83 -4.48 16.62
C GLY A 107 -23.45 -4.97 15.31
N LEU A 108 -24.54 -5.74 15.38
CA LEU A 108 -25.27 -6.23 14.20
C LEU A 108 -25.91 -5.09 13.40
N ASN A 109 -26.45 -4.07 14.08
CA ASN A 109 -27.00 -2.89 13.42
C ASN A 109 -25.92 -2.11 12.66
N TYR A 110 -24.74 -1.93 13.26
CA TYR A 110 -23.61 -1.31 12.59
C TYR A 110 -23.19 -2.10 11.34
N LEU A 111 -23.02 -3.43 11.45
CA LEU A 111 -22.71 -4.28 10.29
C LEU A 111 -23.76 -4.15 9.18
N ASN A 112 -25.04 -4.17 9.55
CA ASN A 112 -26.14 -4.04 8.60
C ASN A 112 -26.13 -2.67 7.90
N SER A 113 -25.81 -1.58 8.61
CA SER A 113 -25.67 -0.24 8.01
C SER A 113 -24.54 -0.15 6.98
N LYS A 114 -23.56 -1.07 7.05
CA LYS A 114 -22.45 -1.22 6.12
C LYS A 114 -22.69 -2.30 5.05
N GLY A 115 -23.87 -2.93 5.03
CA GLY A 115 -24.23 -3.96 4.07
C GLY A 115 -23.73 -5.37 4.40
N TYR A 116 -23.25 -5.61 5.63
CA TYR A 116 -22.78 -6.92 6.08
C TYR A 116 -23.82 -7.66 6.93
N ILE A 117 -23.84 -8.99 6.81
CA ILE A 117 -24.58 -9.93 7.67
C ILE A 117 -23.59 -10.95 8.23
N GLN A 118 -23.79 -11.40 9.47
CA GLN A 118 -22.80 -12.21 10.20
C GLN A 118 -22.95 -13.71 9.93
N LEU A 119 -24.14 -14.27 10.14
CA LEU A 119 -24.55 -15.68 9.99
C LEU A 119 -23.70 -16.73 10.75
N ASN A 120 -22.82 -16.27 11.64
CA ASN A 120 -21.92 -17.09 12.45
C ASN A 120 -21.94 -16.64 13.92
N LEU A 121 -23.11 -16.23 14.43
CA LEU A 121 -23.27 -15.77 15.80
C LEU A 121 -23.54 -16.95 16.74
N GLU A 122 -22.66 -17.13 17.71
CA GLU A 122 -22.77 -18.14 18.78
C GLU A 122 -22.08 -17.61 20.04
N PRO A 123 -22.31 -18.21 21.23
CA PRO A 123 -21.73 -17.74 22.49
C PRO A 123 -20.20 -17.62 22.49
N LYS A 124 -19.50 -18.44 21.70
CA LYS A 124 -18.03 -18.40 21.56
C LYS A 124 -17.53 -17.22 20.74
N ASN A 125 -18.38 -16.70 19.85
CA ASN A 125 -18.08 -15.56 18.97
C ASN A 125 -18.57 -14.22 19.56
N ILE A 126 -19.10 -14.23 20.79
CA ILE A 126 -19.42 -13.03 21.56
C ILE A 126 -18.42 -12.96 22.71
N LEU A 127 -17.33 -12.26 22.45
CA LEU A 127 -16.25 -12.07 23.40
C LEU A 127 -16.58 -10.94 24.38
N LEU A 128 -15.91 -10.91 25.52
CA LEU A 128 -16.13 -9.91 26.56
C LEU A 128 -14.82 -9.18 26.86
N ASN A 129 -14.85 -7.85 26.80
CA ASN A 129 -13.72 -7.05 27.28
C ASN A 129 -13.70 -6.98 28.81
N GLU A 130 -12.69 -6.31 29.38
CA GLU A 130 -12.53 -6.18 30.84
C GLU A 130 -13.72 -5.49 31.53
N ASN A 131 -14.44 -4.65 30.79
CA ASN A 131 -15.62 -3.93 31.28
C ASN A 131 -16.92 -4.76 31.14
N GLY A 132 -16.85 -5.98 30.60
CA GLY A 132 -18.00 -6.82 30.30
C GLY A 132 -18.80 -6.39 29.06
N THR A 133 -18.28 -5.47 28.26
CA THR A 133 -18.90 -5.07 26.98
C THR A 133 -18.74 -6.19 25.95
N PRO A 134 -19.83 -6.59 25.25
CA PRO A 134 -19.76 -7.64 24.24
C PRO A 134 -19.06 -7.16 22.97
N LYS A 135 -18.22 -8.04 22.42
CA LYS A 135 -17.38 -7.86 21.25
C LYS A 135 -17.62 -9.01 20.27
N LEU A 136 -18.24 -8.75 19.13
CA LEU A 136 -18.49 -9.75 18.11
C LEU A 136 -17.19 -10.09 17.38
N SER A 137 -16.85 -11.38 17.33
CA SER A 137 -15.77 -11.94 16.51
C SER A 137 -16.34 -12.81 15.39
N GLY A 138 -15.54 -13.12 14.37
CA GLY A 138 -15.96 -14.04 13.29
C GLY A 138 -17.06 -13.50 12.36
N TYR A 139 -17.45 -12.23 12.50
CA TYR A 139 -18.54 -11.63 11.73
C TYR A 139 -18.24 -11.46 10.24
N GLY A 140 -16.95 -11.43 9.85
CA GLY A 140 -16.54 -11.23 8.47
C GLY A 140 -16.71 -12.46 7.56
N LEU A 141 -16.95 -13.63 8.16
CA LEU A 141 -16.86 -14.90 7.44
C LEU A 141 -17.83 -15.03 6.26
N HIS A 142 -19.08 -14.64 6.44
CA HIS A 142 -20.08 -14.66 5.38
C HIS A 142 -19.61 -13.84 4.16
N HIS A 143 -19.01 -12.68 4.40
CA HIS A 143 -18.46 -11.84 3.34
C HIS A 143 -17.22 -12.45 2.69
N MET A 144 -16.27 -12.94 3.49
CA MET A 144 -15.03 -13.56 2.99
C MET A 144 -15.30 -14.78 2.10
N THR A 145 -16.44 -15.44 2.27
CA THR A 145 -16.78 -16.70 1.58
C THR A 145 -17.80 -16.51 0.44
N ASP A 146 -18.04 -15.26 0.02
CA ASP A 146 -19.06 -14.90 -0.97
C ASP A 146 -20.44 -15.53 -0.66
N GLY A 147 -20.89 -15.36 0.59
CA GLY A 147 -22.15 -15.93 1.07
C GLY A 147 -22.10 -17.45 1.29
N GLY A 148 -20.91 -18.01 1.52
CA GLY A 148 -20.69 -19.44 1.71
C GLY A 148 -20.39 -20.22 0.42
N LYS A 149 -20.48 -19.59 -0.77
CA LYS A 149 -20.21 -20.25 -2.06
C LYS A 149 -18.78 -20.76 -2.20
N LEU A 150 -17.84 -20.13 -1.48
CA LEU A 150 -16.42 -20.52 -1.50
C LEU A 150 -16.09 -21.67 -0.52
N LEU A 151 -17.07 -22.22 0.20
CA LEU A 151 -16.88 -23.32 1.16
C LEU A 151 -17.41 -24.64 0.61
N SER A 152 -16.89 -25.76 1.11
CA SER A 152 -17.39 -27.11 0.80
C SER A 152 -18.52 -27.58 1.74
N GLY A 153 -18.95 -26.74 2.69
CA GLY A 153 -19.93 -27.08 3.73
C GLY A 153 -20.71 -25.86 4.24
N PRO A 154 -21.68 -26.07 5.16
CA PRO A 154 -22.54 -25.00 5.65
C PRO A 154 -21.74 -23.97 6.46
N LEU A 155 -22.17 -22.71 6.37
CA LEU A 155 -21.55 -21.59 7.07
C LEU A 155 -22.07 -21.49 8.51
N GLY A 156 -21.14 -21.54 9.48
CA GLY A 156 -21.41 -21.39 10.90
C GLY A 156 -22.03 -22.62 11.57
N SER A 157 -22.43 -22.46 12.84
CA SER A 157 -23.01 -23.52 13.66
C SER A 157 -24.53 -23.61 13.47
N LEU A 158 -25.00 -24.76 12.99
CA LEU A 158 -26.43 -25.03 12.77
C LEU A 158 -27.29 -24.83 14.03
N LYS A 159 -26.70 -25.00 15.23
CA LYS A 159 -27.39 -24.85 16.53
C LYS A 159 -27.98 -23.46 16.75
N TYR A 160 -27.39 -22.44 16.13
CA TYR A 160 -27.82 -21.05 16.24
C TYR A 160 -28.40 -20.50 14.95
N SER A 161 -28.32 -21.25 13.85
CA SER A 161 -28.82 -20.82 12.53
C SER A 161 -30.34 -20.65 12.55
N SER A 162 -30.82 -19.65 11.82
CA SER A 162 -32.25 -19.44 11.63
C SER A 162 -32.87 -20.50 10.71
N PRO A 163 -34.21 -20.70 10.74
CA PRO A 163 -34.88 -21.68 9.89
C PRO A 163 -34.56 -21.48 8.39
N GLU A 164 -34.55 -20.24 7.92
CA GLU A 164 -34.23 -19.92 6.53
C GLU A 164 -32.75 -20.15 6.17
N GLN A 165 -31.82 -19.96 7.11
CA GLN A 165 -30.41 -20.31 6.92
C GLN A 165 -30.24 -21.83 6.80
N ILE A 166 -30.89 -22.61 7.68
CA ILE A 166 -30.87 -24.08 7.62
C ILE A 166 -31.43 -24.58 6.29
N LEU A 167 -32.56 -24.03 5.83
CA LEU A 167 -33.16 -24.39 4.55
C LEU A 167 -32.23 -24.09 3.37
N SER A 168 -31.53 -22.95 3.39
CA SER A 168 -30.56 -22.60 2.35
C SER A 168 -29.37 -23.56 2.28
N CYS A 169 -28.95 -24.14 3.42
CA CYS A 169 -27.92 -25.17 3.45
C CYS A 169 -28.41 -26.51 2.91
N CYS A 170 -29.70 -26.84 3.08
CA CYS A 170 -30.29 -28.09 2.61
C CYS A 170 -30.68 -28.05 1.12
N TYR A 171 -30.98 -26.87 0.57
CA TYR A 171 -31.50 -26.70 -0.79
C TYR A 171 -30.83 -25.51 -1.49
N SER A 172 -29.71 -25.76 -2.17
CA SER A 172 -28.91 -24.74 -2.86
C SER A 172 -29.63 -24.04 -4.03
N GLU A 173 -30.70 -24.63 -4.56
CA GLU A 173 -31.51 -24.06 -5.65
C GLU A 173 -32.56 -23.04 -5.18
N ILE A 174 -32.80 -22.95 -3.86
CA ILE A 174 -33.74 -21.97 -3.28
C ILE A 174 -32.98 -20.66 -3.02
N PRO A 175 -33.43 -19.50 -3.54
CA PRO A 175 -32.75 -18.22 -3.36
C PRO A 175 -32.50 -17.88 -1.89
N MET A 176 -31.36 -17.20 -1.64
CA MET A 176 -30.94 -16.71 -0.32
C MET A 176 -32.00 -15.82 0.35
N ALA A 177 -32.84 -16.43 1.19
CA ALA A 177 -33.74 -15.72 2.10
C ALA A 177 -33.03 -15.16 3.34
N THR A 178 -31.72 -15.35 3.46
CA THR A 178 -30.92 -14.87 4.59
C THR A 178 -30.76 -13.35 4.56
N SER A 179 -30.88 -12.74 5.73
CA SER A 179 -30.80 -11.28 5.89
C SER A 179 -30.25 -10.96 7.28
N SER A 180 -30.14 -9.66 7.62
CA SER A 180 -29.79 -9.25 8.99
C SER A 180 -30.77 -9.75 10.05
N LYS A 181 -31.98 -10.18 9.65
CA LYS A 181 -32.95 -10.82 10.55
C LYS A 181 -32.53 -12.24 10.95
N SER A 182 -31.72 -12.91 10.15
CA SER A 182 -31.17 -14.23 10.51
C SER A 182 -30.22 -14.10 11.71
N ASP A 183 -29.42 -13.03 11.77
CA ASP A 183 -28.55 -12.73 12.92
C ASP A 183 -29.35 -12.45 14.21
N VAL A 184 -30.52 -11.81 14.10
CA VAL A 184 -31.43 -11.55 15.22
C VAL A 184 -31.94 -12.86 15.84
N TRP A 185 -32.25 -13.86 15.01
CA TRP A 185 -32.64 -15.18 15.51
C TRP A 185 -31.52 -15.79 16.35
N SER A 186 -30.30 -15.82 15.83
CA SER A 186 -29.13 -16.34 16.54
C SER A 186 -28.89 -15.60 17.86
N ALA A 187 -29.04 -14.27 17.87
CA ALA A 187 -28.91 -13.47 19.09
C ALA A 187 -29.97 -13.84 20.14
N CYS A 188 -31.19 -14.18 19.72
CA CYS A 188 -32.24 -14.61 20.63
C CYS A 188 -32.03 -16.02 21.18
N ILE A 189 -31.46 -16.93 20.39
CA ILE A 189 -31.04 -18.25 20.91
C ILE A 189 -29.97 -18.08 21.99
N VAL A 190 -28.96 -17.24 21.75
CA VAL A 190 -27.95 -16.90 22.76
C VAL A 190 -28.58 -16.24 24.00
N LEU A 191 -29.57 -15.34 23.82
CA LEU A 191 -30.30 -14.73 24.94
C LEU A 191 -30.98 -15.80 25.79
N LEU A 192 -31.65 -16.78 25.19
CA LEU A 192 -32.29 -17.86 25.93
C LEU A 192 -31.26 -18.68 26.74
N GLU A 193 -30.14 -19.04 26.13
CA GLU A 193 -29.07 -19.78 26.83
C GLU A 193 -28.45 -18.97 27.97
N LEU A 194 -28.27 -17.66 27.78
CA LEU A 194 -27.85 -16.73 28.83
C LEU A 194 -28.84 -16.73 29.99
N LEU A 195 -30.14 -16.57 29.71
CA LEU A 195 -31.16 -16.50 30.76
C LEU A 195 -31.19 -17.80 31.56
N HIS A 196 -31.19 -18.95 30.89
CA HIS A 196 -31.27 -20.28 31.51
C HIS A 196 -29.94 -20.80 32.05
N ARG A 197 -28.81 -20.13 31.80
CA ARG A 197 -27.46 -20.56 32.22
C ARG A 197 -27.14 -21.99 31.75
N GLU A 198 -27.67 -22.36 30.59
CA GLU A 198 -27.54 -23.69 30.01
C GLU A 198 -27.56 -23.60 28.48
N LEU A 199 -26.83 -24.50 27.81
CA LEU A 199 -26.83 -24.60 26.35
C LEU A 199 -28.06 -25.37 25.86
N LEU A 200 -28.77 -24.84 24.86
CA LEU A 200 -30.06 -25.37 24.41
C LEU A 200 -29.93 -26.72 23.68
N TRP A 201 -28.85 -26.89 22.90
CA TRP A 201 -28.65 -28.03 22.00
C TRP A 201 -27.32 -28.74 22.23
N ASP A 202 -26.85 -28.85 23.47
CA ASP A 202 -25.48 -29.33 23.76
C ASP A 202 -25.16 -30.69 23.11
N SER A 203 -26.03 -31.69 23.31
CA SER A 203 -25.84 -33.06 22.82
C SER A 203 -26.79 -33.47 21.67
N VAL A 204 -27.39 -32.51 20.96
CA VAL A 204 -28.37 -32.81 19.88
C VAL A 204 -27.67 -32.91 18.54
N GLU A 205 -27.86 -34.04 17.84
CA GLU A 205 -27.36 -34.24 16.48
C GLU A 205 -28.01 -33.29 15.47
N ASN A 206 -27.25 -32.89 14.43
CA ASN A 206 -27.72 -31.95 13.41
C ASN A 206 -29.03 -32.40 12.72
N LYS A 207 -29.21 -33.69 12.42
CA LYS A 207 -30.46 -34.21 11.82
C LYS A 207 -31.67 -33.97 12.72
N SER A 208 -31.51 -34.25 14.01
CA SER A 208 -32.54 -34.03 15.03
C SER A 208 -32.82 -32.55 15.25
N LEU A 209 -31.79 -31.71 15.22
CA LEU A 209 -31.90 -30.26 15.34
C LEU A 209 -32.71 -29.67 14.19
N VAL A 210 -32.38 -30.01 12.94
CA VAL A 210 -33.11 -29.53 11.75
C VAL A 210 -34.59 -29.87 11.88
N LYS A 211 -34.92 -31.10 12.27
CA LYS A 211 -36.30 -31.52 12.51
C LYS A 211 -36.98 -30.66 13.59
N ARG A 212 -36.33 -30.43 14.74
CA ARG A 212 -36.88 -29.63 15.84
C ARG A 212 -37.15 -28.18 15.42
N VAL A 213 -36.21 -27.54 14.72
CA VAL A 213 -36.37 -26.16 14.23
C VAL A 213 -37.50 -26.08 13.19
N LEU A 214 -37.57 -27.02 12.25
CA LEU A 214 -38.65 -27.05 11.26
C LEU A 214 -40.02 -27.31 11.90
N CYS A 215 -40.10 -28.09 12.97
CA CYS A 215 -41.36 -28.29 13.71
C CYS A 215 -41.90 -26.99 14.35
N LEU A 216 -41.05 -25.99 14.61
CA LEU A 216 -41.51 -24.67 15.08
C LEU A 216 -42.40 -23.96 14.05
N SER A 217 -42.28 -24.29 12.76
CA SER A 217 -43.15 -23.73 11.71
C SER A 217 -44.63 -24.09 11.88
N ALA A 218 -44.95 -25.16 12.62
CA ALA A 218 -46.32 -25.54 12.93
C ALA A 218 -46.98 -24.60 13.96
N ASN A 219 -46.19 -23.79 14.67
CA ASN A 219 -46.69 -22.82 15.63
C ASN A 219 -47.08 -21.51 14.94
N LYS A 220 -48.24 -20.95 15.33
CA LYS A 220 -48.77 -19.71 14.76
C LYS A 220 -48.32 -18.43 15.47
N SER A 221 -47.57 -18.53 16.56
CA SER A 221 -47.11 -17.38 17.36
C SER A 221 -45.69 -17.56 17.89
N SER A 222 -44.94 -16.46 17.99
CA SER A 222 -43.60 -16.43 18.59
C SER A 222 -43.61 -16.85 20.05
N HIS A 223 -44.65 -16.49 20.81
CA HIS A 223 -44.82 -16.95 22.20
C HIS A 223 -44.77 -18.47 22.31
N LYS A 224 -45.48 -19.20 21.44
CA LYS A 224 -45.47 -20.66 21.46
C LYS A 224 -44.11 -21.23 21.04
N ASN A 225 -43.38 -20.56 20.17
CA ASN A 225 -42.00 -20.94 19.85
C ASN A 225 -41.09 -20.80 21.07
N ILE A 226 -41.20 -19.70 21.80
CA ILE A 226 -40.43 -19.45 23.03
C ILE A 226 -40.75 -20.54 24.06
N GLU A 227 -42.02 -20.82 24.30
CA GLU A 227 -42.45 -21.88 25.24
C GLU A 227 -41.85 -23.25 24.88
N VAL A 228 -41.93 -23.66 23.60
CA VAL A 228 -41.39 -24.94 23.12
C VAL A 228 -39.87 -24.99 23.22
N LEU A 229 -39.17 -23.87 22.96
CA LEU A 229 -37.72 -23.80 23.10
C LEU A 229 -37.31 -23.89 24.58
N CYS A 230 -37.99 -23.17 25.46
CA CYS A 230 -37.71 -23.16 26.90
C CYS A 230 -37.92 -24.53 27.58
N GLN A 231 -38.87 -25.35 27.09
CA GLN A 231 -39.11 -26.71 27.61
C GLN A 231 -37.90 -27.64 27.53
N ASN A 232 -36.90 -27.33 26.71
CA ASN A 232 -35.70 -28.14 26.57
C ASN A 232 -34.63 -27.85 27.64
N PHE A 233 -34.78 -26.78 28.43
CA PHE A 233 -33.87 -26.47 29.54
C PHE A 233 -34.25 -27.20 30.83
N LYS A 234 -33.27 -27.50 31.69
CA LYS A 234 -33.50 -28.19 32.97
C LYS A 234 -34.27 -27.33 33.95
N GLU A 235 -34.00 -26.04 33.98
CA GLU A 235 -34.67 -25.07 34.86
C GLU A 235 -35.60 -24.16 34.05
N ASN A 236 -36.87 -24.11 34.47
CA ASN A 236 -37.86 -23.22 33.88
C ASN A 236 -37.80 -21.85 34.57
N LEU A 237 -37.12 -20.90 33.95
CA LEU A 237 -37.23 -19.50 34.35
C LEU A 237 -38.60 -18.94 33.98
N SER A 238 -39.30 -18.40 34.97
CA SER A 238 -40.55 -17.71 34.75
C SER A 238 -40.28 -16.37 34.08
N LEU A 239 -40.54 -16.30 32.77
CA LEU A 239 -40.66 -15.03 32.08
C LEU A 239 -41.95 -14.29 32.49
N ASN A 240 -42.84 -14.85 33.32
CA ASN A 240 -44.10 -14.20 33.69
C ASN A 240 -43.95 -13.03 34.68
N GLU A 241 -42.74 -12.77 35.16
CA GLU A 241 -42.42 -11.63 36.01
C GLU A 241 -42.65 -10.28 35.27
N THR A 242 -43.03 -9.26 36.03
CA THR A 242 -43.49 -7.94 35.52
C THR A 242 -42.45 -6.84 35.69
N ASP A 243 -41.23 -7.17 36.11
CA ASP A 243 -40.15 -6.20 36.18
C ASP A 243 -39.78 -5.67 34.77
N ASP A 244 -39.24 -4.45 34.73
CA ASP A 244 -39.01 -3.76 33.46
C ASP A 244 -37.93 -4.45 32.60
N VAL A 245 -36.95 -5.11 33.23
CA VAL A 245 -35.92 -5.87 32.51
C VAL A 245 -36.53 -7.07 31.80
N THR A 246 -37.40 -7.82 32.48
CA THR A 246 -38.14 -8.96 31.89
C THR A 246 -39.06 -8.51 30.75
N LYS A 247 -39.70 -7.33 30.84
CA LYS A 247 -40.47 -6.76 29.71
C LYS A 247 -39.59 -6.49 28.50
N LEU A 248 -38.42 -5.88 28.69
CA LEU A 248 -37.48 -5.61 27.60
C LEU A 248 -36.96 -6.91 26.96
N ILE A 249 -36.64 -7.92 27.77
CA ILE A 249 -36.23 -9.25 27.29
C ILE A 249 -37.34 -9.89 26.44
N LYS A 250 -38.60 -9.83 26.89
CA LYS A 250 -39.76 -10.33 26.11
C LYS A 250 -39.88 -9.64 24.77
N VAL A 251 -39.75 -8.32 24.74
CA VAL A 251 -39.78 -7.55 23.49
C VAL A 251 -38.72 -8.06 22.51
N ILE A 252 -37.50 -8.35 22.96
CA ILE A 252 -36.44 -8.91 22.10
C ILE A 252 -36.85 -10.29 21.58
N LEU A 253 -37.22 -11.22 22.46
CA LEU A 253 -37.51 -12.61 22.12
C LEU A 253 -38.74 -12.73 21.19
N GLU A 254 -39.83 -12.03 21.48
CA GLU A 254 -41.08 -12.09 20.70
C GLU A 254 -40.91 -11.53 19.28
N ASN A 255 -40.01 -10.58 19.10
CA ASN A 255 -39.70 -9.98 17.80
C ASN A 255 -38.63 -10.75 17.03
N GLY A 256 -37.74 -11.48 17.73
CA GLY A 256 -36.64 -12.22 17.13
C GLY A 256 -36.89 -13.71 16.86
N LEU A 257 -37.74 -14.40 17.64
CA LEU A 257 -38.02 -15.84 17.50
C LEU A 257 -39.27 -16.13 16.66
N ASN A 258 -39.43 -15.39 15.56
CA ASN A 258 -40.39 -15.68 14.51
C ASN A 258 -39.77 -16.60 13.45
N VAL A 259 -40.44 -17.71 13.12
CA VAL A 259 -39.97 -18.67 12.11
C VAL A 259 -39.99 -18.04 10.72
N GLU A 260 -41.04 -17.27 10.40
CA GLU A 260 -41.12 -16.53 9.15
C GLU A 260 -40.25 -15.27 9.21
N SER A 261 -39.24 -15.17 8.34
CA SER A 261 -38.32 -14.03 8.29
C SER A 261 -39.03 -12.70 7.99
N SER A 262 -40.16 -12.71 7.29
CA SER A 262 -40.97 -11.50 7.03
C SER A 262 -41.47 -10.84 8.32
N GLN A 263 -41.88 -11.64 9.31
CA GLN A 263 -42.41 -11.21 10.61
C GLN A 263 -41.33 -10.91 11.65
N ARG A 264 -40.09 -11.31 11.41
CA ARG A 264 -38.97 -11.06 12.32
C ARG A 264 -38.50 -9.61 12.20
N ALA A 265 -38.18 -8.98 13.32
CA ALA A 265 -37.65 -7.62 13.32
C ALA A 265 -36.17 -7.58 12.91
N THR A 266 -35.72 -6.45 12.35
CA THR A 266 -34.28 -6.17 12.14
C THR A 266 -33.62 -5.71 13.45
N PRO A 267 -32.27 -5.72 13.56
CA PRO A 267 -31.59 -5.19 14.74
C PRO A 267 -32.01 -3.77 15.09
N LEU A 268 -32.09 -2.87 14.09
CA LEU A 268 -32.55 -1.48 14.27
C LEU A 268 -33.98 -1.40 14.83
N GLN A 269 -34.90 -2.23 14.31
CA GLN A 269 -36.29 -2.24 14.76
C GLN A 269 -36.41 -2.68 16.22
N ILE A 270 -35.60 -3.64 16.66
CA ILE A 270 -35.57 -4.07 18.06
C ILE A 270 -34.98 -2.95 18.93
N LEU A 271 -33.84 -2.38 18.55
CA LEU A 271 -33.20 -1.28 19.28
C LEU A 271 -34.15 -0.08 19.45
N ASN A 272 -34.90 0.30 18.41
CA ASN A 272 -35.88 1.37 18.49
C ASN A 272 -37.04 1.06 19.45
N LYS A 273 -37.45 -0.21 19.56
CA LYS A 273 -38.50 -0.66 20.50
C LYS A 273 -38.02 -0.72 21.94
N LEU A 274 -36.72 -0.91 22.17
CA LEU A 274 -36.12 -0.85 23.51
C LEU A 274 -36.04 0.59 24.04
N GLY A 275 -36.11 1.61 23.17
CA GLY A 275 -36.24 3.02 23.54
C GLY A 275 -35.05 3.59 24.33
N LYS A 276 -35.21 4.81 24.84
CA LYS A 276 -34.28 5.42 25.82
C LYS A 276 -34.39 4.81 27.23
N ASP A 277 -35.27 3.81 27.40
CA ASP A 277 -35.58 3.18 28.69
C ASP A 277 -34.43 2.30 29.24
N LEU A 278 -33.35 2.16 28.47
CA LEU A 278 -32.08 1.55 28.88
C LEU A 278 -31.20 2.41 29.79
N ASN A 279 -31.67 3.57 30.27
CA ASN A 279 -31.01 4.37 31.32
C ASN A 279 -30.94 3.66 32.71
N LEU A 280 -31.01 2.32 32.75
CA LEU A 280 -30.98 1.51 33.96
C LEU A 280 -29.55 1.16 34.46
N THR A 281 -28.48 1.71 33.86
CA THR A 281 -27.09 1.32 34.20
C THR A 281 -26.04 2.44 34.29
N ASN A 282 -26.37 3.72 34.17
CA ASN A 282 -25.37 4.80 34.34
C ASN A 282 -25.21 5.35 35.77
N GLU A 283 -25.86 4.76 36.78
CA GLU A 283 -25.68 5.15 38.19
C GLU A 283 -24.79 4.18 38.97
N GLN A 284 -23.60 3.88 38.46
CA GLN A 284 -22.41 3.53 39.28
C GLN A 284 -21.13 4.00 38.57
N GLN A 285 -21.07 5.29 38.21
CA GLN A 285 -19.79 5.99 38.34
C GLN A 285 -19.68 6.42 39.81
N PRO A 286 -18.58 6.13 40.53
CA PRO A 286 -18.35 6.80 41.80
C PRO A 286 -18.34 8.30 41.53
N ALA A 287 -19.20 9.02 42.25
CA ALA A 287 -19.30 10.45 42.18
C ALA A 287 -17.98 11.09 42.63
N ASP A 288 -17.24 11.65 41.68
CA ASP A 288 -16.37 12.81 41.92
C ASP A 288 -16.70 13.88 40.87
N THR A 289 -17.87 14.49 41.05
CA THR A 289 -18.20 15.77 40.43
C THR A 289 -17.53 16.89 41.20
N ASN A 290 -16.30 17.21 40.81
CA ASN A 290 -15.79 18.58 40.88
C ASN A 290 -14.87 18.83 39.70
N GLY A 291 -15.29 19.77 38.84
CA GLY A 291 -14.64 20.10 37.58
C GLY A 291 -13.19 20.57 37.73
N LYS A 292 -12.28 19.60 37.63
CA LYS A 292 -10.93 19.76 37.08
C LYS A 292 -10.71 18.59 36.14
N PHE A 293 -10.48 18.86 34.86
CA PHE A 293 -9.82 17.89 34.00
C PHE A 293 -8.38 17.73 34.51
N GLU A 294 -8.20 16.94 35.57
CA GLU A 294 -6.92 16.32 35.82
C GLU A 294 -6.71 15.31 34.70
N LYS A 295 -5.86 15.69 33.74
CA LYS A 295 -5.14 14.69 32.95
C LYS A 295 -4.49 13.77 33.99
N THR A 296 -5.06 12.60 34.23
CA THR A 296 -4.36 11.54 34.92
C THR A 296 -3.10 11.28 34.10
N VAL A 297 -1.97 11.72 34.63
CA VAL A 297 -0.66 11.30 34.15
C VAL A 297 -0.71 9.77 34.21
N PRO A 298 -0.47 9.05 33.10
CA PRO A 298 -0.45 7.59 33.14
C PRO A 298 0.52 7.17 34.24
N SER A 299 0.07 6.30 35.15
CA SER A 299 0.96 5.71 36.16
C SER A 299 2.17 5.11 35.44
N GLU A 300 3.36 5.23 36.01
CA GLU A 300 4.64 4.76 35.44
C GLU A 300 4.69 3.25 35.05
N ASN A 301 3.61 2.50 35.23
CA ASN A 301 3.49 1.05 35.00
C ASN A 301 2.44 0.62 33.95
N THR A 302 1.88 1.50 33.11
CA THR A 302 0.97 1.07 32.03
C THR A 302 1.74 0.46 30.85
N ASN A 303 1.45 -0.81 30.50
CA ASN A 303 2.08 -1.52 29.38
C ASN A 303 1.91 -0.69 28.08
N PRO A 304 3.01 -0.26 27.43
CA PRO A 304 2.97 0.61 26.25
C PRO A 304 2.20 0.03 25.06
N LEU A 305 2.12 -1.29 24.96
CA LEU A 305 1.35 -1.98 23.92
C LEU A 305 -0.16 -1.67 24.01
N MET A 306 -0.67 -1.31 25.19
CA MET A 306 -2.10 -1.04 25.40
C MET A 306 -2.59 0.25 24.71
N GLU A 307 -1.67 1.09 24.25
CA GLU A 307 -1.97 2.33 23.53
C GLU A 307 -1.60 2.28 22.04
N MET A 308 -1.04 1.16 21.58
CA MET A 308 -0.67 0.98 20.18
C MET A 308 -1.86 0.51 19.35
N ASP A 309 -1.88 0.90 18.07
CA ASP A 309 -2.88 0.39 17.14
C ASP A 309 -2.65 -1.11 16.89
N SER A 310 -3.73 -1.89 16.79
CA SER A 310 -3.68 -3.33 16.53
C SER A 310 -2.84 -3.71 15.29
N GLU A 311 -2.84 -2.87 14.25
CA GLU A 311 -2.02 -3.09 13.05
C GLU A 311 -0.52 -2.84 13.32
N GLU A 312 -0.18 -1.91 14.21
CA GLU A 312 1.20 -1.69 14.65
C GLU A 312 1.69 -2.87 15.48
N ILE A 313 0.88 -3.35 16.43
CA ILE A 313 1.20 -4.53 17.25
C ILE A 313 1.42 -5.75 16.33
N TRP A 314 0.54 -5.95 15.34
CA TRP A 314 0.71 -7.03 14.37
C TRP A 314 1.98 -6.88 13.53
N CYS A 315 2.34 -5.67 13.11
CA CYS A 315 3.60 -5.41 12.42
C CYS A 315 4.80 -5.82 13.28
N LEU A 316 4.83 -5.39 14.54
CA LEU A 316 5.88 -5.75 15.50
C LEU A 316 5.91 -7.25 15.80
N TRP A 317 4.75 -7.91 15.89
CA TRP A 317 4.65 -9.35 16.09
C TRP A 317 5.31 -10.15 14.96
N ASN A 318 5.10 -9.74 13.70
CA ASN A 318 5.78 -10.35 12.56
C ASN A 318 7.31 -10.13 12.63
N LEU A 319 7.75 -8.93 12.99
CA LEU A 319 9.19 -8.59 13.11
C LEU A 319 9.87 -9.31 14.29
N ALA A 320 9.11 -9.66 15.33
CA ALA A 320 9.58 -10.47 16.45
C ALA A 320 9.75 -11.96 16.10
N GLY A 321 9.42 -12.37 14.86
CA GLY A 321 9.52 -13.75 14.40
C GLY A 321 8.26 -14.58 14.65
N GLY A 322 7.10 -13.94 14.81
CA GLY A 322 5.83 -14.64 14.97
C GLY A 322 5.51 -15.55 13.78
N ASP A 323 5.20 -16.82 14.05
CA ASP A 323 4.81 -17.81 13.04
C ASP A 323 3.34 -18.21 13.21
N MET A 324 2.49 -17.51 12.47
CA MET A 324 1.03 -17.69 12.53
C MET A 324 0.62 -19.10 12.12
N VAL A 325 1.33 -19.69 11.15
CA VAL A 325 1.01 -21.02 10.64
C VAL A 325 1.35 -22.06 11.70
N ALA A 326 2.52 -21.96 12.35
CA ALA A 326 2.90 -22.86 13.43
C ALA A 326 1.97 -22.75 14.64
N GLU A 327 1.56 -21.54 15.04
CA GLU A 327 0.67 -21.35 16.20
C GLU A 327 -0.73 -21.91 15.98
N VAL A 328 -1.29 -21.76 14.78
CA VAL A 328 -2.65 -22.25 14.46
C VAL A 328 -2.64 -23.75 14.16
N LEU A 329 -1.69 -24.26 13.36
CA LEU A 329 -1.68 -25.66 12.93
C LEU A 329 -1.30 -26.65 14.04
N ARG A 330 -0.60 -26.23 15.10
CA ARG A 330 -0.33 -27.09 16.28
C ARG A 330 -1.61 -27.60 16.96
N SER A 331 -2.74 -26.93 16.75
CA SER A 331 -4.01 -27.20 17.42
C SER A 331 -5.15 -27.65 16.51
N VAL A 332 -4.96 -27.71 15.19
CA VAL A 332 -6.04 -28.02 14.23
C VAL A 332 -5.81 -29.40 13.61
N THR A 333 -6.65 -30.36 13.97
CA THR A 333 -6.76 -31.65 13.27
C THR A 333 -7.53 -31.44 11.97
N THR A 334 -6.90 -31.59 10.81
CA THR A 334 -7.59 -31.60 9.51
C THR A 334 -7.47 -32.95 8.82
N THR A 335 -8.60 -33.56 8.46
CA THR A 335 -8.68 -34.75 7.60
C THR A 335 -8.90 -34.37 6.12
N PRO A 336 -8.52 -35.22 5.15
CA PRO A 336 -8.50 -34.86 3.73
C PRO A 336 -9.90 -34.83 3.06
N PRO A 337 -10.14 -33.91 2.10
CA PRO A 337 -11.44 -33.75 1.40
C PRO A 337 -11.92 -34.93 0.55
N ILE A 338 -11.04 -35.88 0.21
CA ILE A 338 -11.37 -36.98 -0.71
C ILE A 338 -12.31 -38.03 -0.09
N ARG A 339 -12.65 -37.87 1.20
CA ARG A 339 -13.53 -38.74 1.98
C ARG A 339 -14.91 -38.11 2.29
N THR A 340 -15.48 -37.17 1.49
CA THR A 340 -16.70 -36.40 1.89
C THR A 340 -17.96 -36.17 0.96
N VAL A 341 -18.24 -36.88 -0.15
CA VAL A 341 -19.51 -36.78 -0.95
C VAL A 341 -20.67 -37.83 -0.76
N PRO A 342 -21.92 -37.44 -0.39
CA PRO A 342 -23.16 -38.09 -0.85
C PRO A 342 -23.73 -37.46 -2.11
N LEU A 343 -24.20 -38.30 -3.03
CA LEU A 343 -24.71 -37.84 -4.32
C LEU A 343 -26.24 -37.67 -4.38
N PHE A 344 -27.06 -38.32 -3.53
CA PHE A 344 -28.54 -38.25 -3.62
C PHE A 344 -29.30 -38.43 -2.28
N VAL A 345 -30.55 -37.95 -2.23
CA VAL A 345 -31.46 -37.95 -1.05
C VAL A 345 -32.85 -38.49 -1.41
N THR A 346 -33.46 -39.31 -0.55
CA THR A 346 -34.81 -39.87 -0.75
C THR A 346 -35.92 -39.03 -0.11
N VAL A 347 -37.17 -39.21 -0.55
CA VAL A 347 -38.37 -38.52 -0.05
C VAL A 347 -38.69 -38.86 1.42
N HIS A 348 -38.11 -39.94 1.96
CA HIS A 348 -38.25 -40.34 3.37
C HIS A 348 -37.12 -39.83 4.27
N GLY A 349 -36.16 -39.08 3.71
CA GLY A 349 -35.09 -38.44 4.46
C GLY A 349 -33.81 -39.28 4.58
N ASP A 350 -33.67 -40.34 3.79
CA ASP A 350 -32.45 -41.14 3.75
C ASP A 350 -31.41 -40.45 2.85
N LEU A 351 -30.20 -40.28 3.38
CA LEU A 351 -29.06 -39.63 2.73
C LEU A 351 -28.10 -40.72 2.22
N TYR A 352 -27.78 -40.74 0.92
CA TYR A 352 -26.86 -41.73 0.35
C TYR A 352 -25.54 -41.12 -0.14
N GLY A 353 -24.50 -41.48 0.62
CA GLY A 353 -23.08 -41.19 0.51
C GLY A 353 -22.57 -40.33 1.69
N LEU A 354 -21.43 -39.67 1.56
CA LEU A 354 -20.52 -39.38 2.67
C LEU A 354 -21.13 -38.74 3.91
N GLU A 355 -20.98 -39.51 4.98
CA GLU A 355 -21.50 -39.20 6.29
C GLU A 355 -20.94 -37.86 6.79
N PRO A 356 -21.79 -37.02 7.40
CA PRO A 356 -21.31 -35.83 8.08
C PRO A 356 -20.43 -36.25 9.25
N SER A 357 -19.10 -36.16 9.09
CA SER A 357 -18.20 -36.18 10.22
C SER A 357 -18.28 -34.82 10.93
N PRO A 358 -18.08 -34.76 12.26
CA PRO A 358 -17.85 -33.50 12.97
C PRO A 358 -16.70 -32.65 12.37
N GLU A 359 -15.87 -33.27 11.52
CA GLU A 359 -14.72 -32.69 10.82
C GLU A 359 -15.13 -31.95 9.53
N ASN A 360 -16.36 -32.14 9.03
CA ASN A 360 -16.96 -31.39 7.93
C ASN A 360 -17.77 -30.17 8.40
N LEU A 361 -17.89 -29.99 9.72
CA LEU A 361 -18.48 -28.80 10.31
C LEU A 361 -17.41 -27.71 10.38
N PHE A 362 -17.69 -26.62 9.69
CA PHE A 362 -16.88 -25.42 9.73
C PHE A 362 -16.87 -24.86 11.18
N ASN A 363 -15.74 -24.98 11.88
CA ASN A 363 -15.55 -24.42 13.21
C ASN A 363 -14.22 -23.63 13.27
N PRO A 364 -14.23 -22.34 12.91
CA PRO A 364 -13.06 -21.50 12.91
C PRO A 364 -12.83 -21.02 14.35
N GLY A 365 -12.37 -21.92 15.21
CA GLY A 365 -11.93 -21.51 16.54
C GLY A 365 -10.84 -20.44 16.42
N TYR A 366 -10.99 -19.34 17.13
CA TYR A 366 -9.93 -18.36 17.26
C TYR A 366 -8.85 -18.90 18.20
N LYS A 367 -7.59 -18.79 17.76
CA LYS A 367 -6.44 -19.06 18.60
C LYS A 367 -5.78 -17.75 19.02
N LEU A 368 -5.58 -17.59 20.32
CA LEU A 368 -4.80 -16.50 20.88
C LEU A 368 -3.35 -16.60 20.41
N LEU A 369 -2.81 -15.51 19.86
CA LEU A 369 -1.41 -15.37 19.48
C LEU A 369 -0.62 -14.86 20.68
N SER A 370 0.53 -15.48 20.96
CA SER A 370 1.39 -15.04 22.08
C SER A 370 2.03 -13.69 21.73
N LEU A 371 1.97 -12.75 22.67
CA LEU A 371 2.68 -11.47 22.58
C LEU A 371 3.98 -11.46 23.41
N ASP A 372 4.31 -12.57 24.07
CA ASP A 372 5.40 -12.66 25.05
C ASP A 372 6.75 -12.23 24.44
N THR A 373 7.02 -12.61 23.18
CA THR A 373 8.25 -12.24 22.48
C THR A 373 8.30 -10.73 22.17
N VAL A 374 7.17 -10.12 21.83
CA VAL A 374 7.09 -8.67 21.56
C VAL A 374 7.29 -7.91 22.86
N GLU A 375 6.60 -8.31 23.93
CA GLU A 375 6.72 -7.72 25.27
C GLU A 375 8.16 -7.82 25.78
N SER A 376 8.75 -9.02 25.73
CA SER A 376 10.14 -9.24 26.15
C SER A 376 11.12 -8.35 25.39
N ARG A 377 10.95 -8.18 24.07
CA ARG A 377 11.86 -7.33 23.26
C ARG A 377 11.65 -5.83 23.52
N LEU A 378 10.43 -5.40 23.83
CA LEU A 378 10.16 -4.01 24.21
C LEU A 378 10.68 -3.68 25.61
N GLU A 379 10.56 -4.60 26.57
CA GLU A 379 11.03 -4.43 27.95
C GLU A 379 12.56 -4.40 28.06
N VAL A 380 13.27 -5.18 27.24
CA VAL A 380 14.74 -5.23 27.23
C VAL A 380 15.36 -3.87 26.87
N ASN A 381 14.65 -3.01 26.15
CA ASN A 381 15.13 -1.69 25.77
C ASN A 381 14.16 -0.59 26.23
N THR A 382 14.36 -0.09 27.45
CA THR A 382 13.52 0.95 28.07
C THR A 382 13.42 2.24 27.25
N GLU A 383 14.36 2.51 26.33
CA GLU A 383 14.26 3.64 25.39
C GLU A 383 13.10 3.47 24.38
N ASN A 384 12.77 2.23 23.97
CA ASN A 384 11.64 1.91 23.10
C ASN A 384 10.30 2.35 23.71
N ILE A 385 10.16 2.23 25.03
CA ILE A 385 8.93 2.61 25.75
C ILE A 385 8.75 4.13 25.72
N SER A 386 9.83 4.90 25.90
CA SER A 386 9.81 6.36 25.80
C SER A 386 9.45 6.88 24.40
N LEU A 387 9.66 6.05 23.37
CA LEU A 387 9.35 6.33 21.95
C LEU A 387 7.92 6.01 21.54
N ILE A 388 7.19 5.23 22.34
CA ILE A 388 5.75 5.04 22.18
C ILE A 388 4.99 6.29 22.69
N TYR A 389 5.54 7.01 23.69
CA TYR A 389 4.99 8.22 24.34
C TYR A 389 5.77 9.55 24.18
N PRO A 390 6.52 9.85 23.11
CA PRO A 390 7.35 11.05 23.10
C PRO A 390 6.53 12.27 22.70
N LEU A 391 6.62 13.33 23.51
CA LEU A 391 6.17 14.67 23.16
C LEU A 391 6.67 15.08 21.77
N LEU A 392 5.86 15.82 21.00
CA LEU A 392 6.16 16.27 19.62
C LEU A 392 7.54 16.96 19.46
N GLU A 393 8.13 17.46 20.54
CA GLU A 393 9.36 18.25 20.56
C GLU A 393 10.63 17.47 20.91
N LEU A 394 10.53 16.20 21.31
CA LEU A 394 11.72 15.42 21.66
C LEU A 394 12.55 15.10 20.41
N LYS A 395 13.84 15.45 20.45
CA LYS A 395 14.85 14.91 19.53
C LYS A 395 14.76 13.38 19.63
N SER A 396 14.60 12.72 18.49
CA SER A 396 14.70 11.25 18.46
C SER A 396 16.06 10.85 19.04
N PRO A 397 16.13 9.94 20.02
CA PRO A 397 17.39 9.32 20.41
C PRO A 397 18.05 8.73 19.15
N ASP A 398 19.37 8.84 19.07
CA ASP A 398 20.14 8.27 17.97
C ASP A 398 19.92 6.74 17.96
N VAL A 399 19.09 6.26 17.03
CA VAL A 399 18.85 4.83 16.79
C VAL A 399 20.19 4.12 16.73
N SER A 400 20.28 2.91 17.32
CA SER A 400 21.51 2.12 17.40
C SER A 400 22.33 2.28 16.11
N HIS A 401 23.45 3.00 16.21
CA HIS A 401 24.26 3.37 15.05
C HIS A 401 24.79 2.15 14.28
N GLU A 402 24.69 0.95 14.84
CA GLU A 402 25.08 -0.31 14.18
C GLU A 402 24.02 -0.81 13.21
N SER A 403 22.75 -0.97 13.62
CA SER A 403 21.69 -1.45 12.72
C SER A 403 21.42 -0.46 11.58
N ALA A 404 21.54 0.85 11.83
CA ALA A 404 21.39 1.88 10.79
C ALA A 404 22.43 1.79 9.66
N LYS A 405 23.56 1.08 9.87
CA LYS A 405 24.61 0.86 8.85
C LYS A 405 24.37 -0.39 7.99
N LEU A 406 23.40 -1.23 8.35
CA LEU A 406 23.10 -2.47 7.64
C LEU A 406 22.34 -2.20 6.33
N PRO A 407 22.39 -3.12 5.35
CA PRO A 407 21.56 -3.07 4.15
C PRO A 407 20.08 -2.87 4.46
N LEU A 408 19.35 -2.17 3.57
CA LEU A 408 17.95 -1.80 3.81
C LEU A 408 17.07 -3.03 4.14
N LEU A 409 17.25 -4.14 3.42
CA LEU A 409 16.49 -5.35 3.63
C LEU A 409 16.63 -5.90 5.07
N ILE A 410 17.80 -5.74 5.69
CA ILE A 410 18.01 -6.15 7.08
C ILE A 410 17.32 -5.17 8.03
N ARG A 411 17.43 -3.86 7.76
CA ARG A 411 16.78 -2.81 8.55
C ARG A 411 15.25 -2.91 8.52
N GLU A 412 14.66 -3.30 7.40
CA GLU A 412 13.21 -3.52 7.26
C GLU A 412 12.70 -4.69 8.11
N ASN A 413 13.56 -5.66 8.43
CA ASN A 413 13.23 -6.83 9.25
C ASN A 413 13.78 -6.74 10.69
N ASP A 414 14.47 -5.66 11.04
CA ASP A 414 15.02 -5.42 12.38
C ASP A 414 13.93 -4.84 13.29
N PHE A 415 13.55 -5.61 14.32
CA PHE A 415 12.49 -5.25 15.25
C PHE A 415 12.74 -3.90 15.94
N ASP A 416 13.90 -3.73 16.57
CA ASP A 416 14.22 -2.55 17.37
C ASP A 416 14.27 -1.30 16.48
N TYR A 417 14.89 -1.41 15.30
CA TYR A 417 14.93 -0.35 14.31
C TYR A 417 13.53 0.06 13.85
N GLN A 418 12.66 -0.90 13.52
CA GLN A 418 11.31 -0.61 13.04
C GLN A 418 10.41 0.01 14.11
N VAL A 419 10.52 -0.38 15.39
CA VAL A 419 9.80 0.28 16.51
C VAL A 419 10.06 1.79 16.49
N HIS A 420 11.33 2.19 16.41
CA HIS A 420 11.73 3.59 16.36
C HIS A 420 11.18 4.30 15.12
N ARG A 421 11.36 3.68 13.94
CA ARG A 421 10.98 4.30 12.67
C ARG A 421 9.46 4.43 12.54
N ILE A 422 8.68 3.42 12.90
CA ILE A 422 7.21 3.47 12.86
C ILE A 422 6.70 4.58 13.80
N ALA A 423 7.19 4.64 15.03
CA ALA A 423 6.80 5.69 16.00
C ALA A 423 7.17 7.10 15.51
N LEU A 424 8.33 7.26 14.85
CA LEU A 424 8.74 8.52 14.22
C LEU A 424 7.80 8.93 13.09
N TYR A 425 7.53 8.04 12.13
CA TYR A 425 6.67 8.36 10.99
C TYR A 425 5.23 8.63 11.39
N ARG A 426 4.69 7.90 12.38
CA ARG A 426 3.37 8.20 12.97
C ARG A 426 3.27 9.66 13.41
N ARG A 427 4.29 10.17 14.13
CA ARG A 427 4.35 11.57 14.57
C ARG A 427 4.45 12.55 13.40
N LEU A 428 5.31 12.26 12.44
CA LEU A 428 5.52 13.14 11.27
C LEU A 428 4.26 13.24 10.40
N LEU A 429 3.54 12.12 10.24
CA LEU A 429 2.27 12.07 9.52
C LEU A 429 1.15 12.79 10.27
N LEU A 430 1.05 12.64 11.59
CA LEU A 430 0.08 13.39 12.41
C LEU A 430 0.35 14.91 12.40
N GLY A 431 1.62 15.32 12.32
CA GLY A 431 2.03 16.73 12.22
C GLY A 431 2.07 17.29 10.79
N TYR A 432 1.71 16.50 9.78
CA TYR A 432 1.63 16.95 8.40
C TYR A 432 0.46 17.95 8.21
N PRO A 433 0.60 19.05 7.44
CA PRO A 433 1.70 19.39 6.54
C PRO A 433 2.86 20.17 7.18
N TYR A 434 2.77 20.54 8.45
CA TYR A 434 3.77 21.40 9.12
C TYR A 434 5.14 20.71 9.28
N LEU A 435 5.16 19.38 9.46
CA LEU A 435 6.39 18.60 9.61
C LEU A 435 6.92 18.00 8.30
N ARG A 436 6.45 18.48 7.13
CA ARG A 436 6.85 17.97 5.80
C ARG A 436 8.37 17.94 5.60
N ASP A 437 9.09 19.00 5.99
CA ASP A 437 10.54 19.05 5.80
C ASP A 437 11.28 18.00 6.64
N LYS A 438 10.74 17.66 7.83
CA LYS A 438 11.28 16.57 8.64
C LYS A 438 10.93 15.21 8.04
N LEU A 439 9.69 15.02 7.58
CA LEU A 439 9.26 13.81 6.85
C LEU A 439 10.19 13.51 5.67
N LEU A 440 10.53 14.53 4.88
CA LEU A 440 11.45 14.42 3.76
C LEU A 440 12.87 14.06 4.18
N LYS A 441 13.38 14.62 5.29
CA LYS A 441 14.72 14.29 5.81
C LYS A 441 14.80 12.83 6.26
N GLU A 442 13.79 12.34 6.97
CA GLU A 442 13.75 10.95 7.44
C GLU A 442 13.54 9.94 6.31
N ALA A 443 12.77 10.32 5.28
CA ALA A 443 12.56 9.50 4.08
C ALA A 443 13.84 9.26 3.27
N ARG A 444 14.83 10.16 3.35
CA ARG A 444 16.16 9.94 2.74
C ARG A 444 16.94 8.80 3.38
N ILE A 445 16.65 8.46 4.63
CA ILE A 445 17.32 7.36 5.32
C ILE A 445 16.69 6.03 4.87
N ASP A 446 15.36 5.93 4.91
CA ASP A 446 14.51 4.88 4.35
C ASP A 446 13.02 5.17 4.70
N ILE A 447 12.10 4.31 4.27
CA ILE A 447 10.68 4.38 4.63
C ILE A 447 10.22 3.00 5.15
N PRO A 448 9.68 2.90 6.38
CA PRO A 448 9.10 1.67 6.90
C PRO A 448 7.98 1.13 6.01
N PRO A 449 7.98 -0.17 5.68
CA PRO A 449 6.92 -0.78 4.87
C PRO A 449 5.51 -0.51 5.39
N TYR A 450 5.33 -0.57 6.71
CA TYR A 450 4.05 -0.32 7.38
C TYR A 450 3.47 1.08 7.09
N CYS A 451 4.32 2.11 6.96
CA CYS A 451 3.89 3.49 6.75
C CYS A 451 3.93 3.94 5.28
N ARG A 452 4.46 3.12 4.37
CA ARG A 452 4.89 3.52 3.01
C ARG A 452 3.80 4.25 2.23
N GLY A 453 2.59 3.71 2.13
CA GLY A 453 1.49 4.34 1.37
C GLY A 453 1.13 5.75 1.88
N ARG A 454 1.12 5.95 3.21
CA ARG A 454 0.83 7.25 3.84
C ARG A 454 2.00 8.23 3.66
N VAL A 455 3.24 7.74 3.78
CA VAL A 455 4.44 8.55 3.57
C VAL A 455 4.55 9.01 2.13
N TRP A 456 4.32 8.13 1.15
CA TRP A 456 4.34 8.47 -0.27
C TRP A 456 3.32 9.55 -0.63
N ALA A 457 2.08 9.44 -0.12
CA ALA A 457 1.09 10.50 -0.29
C ALA A 457 1.57 11.85 0.29
N GLY A 458 2.22 11.81 1.45
CA GLY A 458 2.90 12.98 2.03
C GLY A 458 4.01 13.53 1.14
N LEU A 459 4.89 12.68 0.60
CA LEU A 459 5.99 13.08 -0.30
C LEU A 459 5.45 13.72 -1.59
N LEU A 460 4.37 13.18 -2.14
CA LEU A 460 3.67 13.67 -3.34
C LEU A 460 2.79 14.91 -3.09
N ASP A 461 2.78 15.44 -1.87
CA ASP A 461 2.00 16.62 -1.48
C ASP A 461 0.48 16.47 -1.68
N VAL A 462 -0.04 15.24 -1.55
CA VAL A 462 -1.47 14.95 -1.64
C VAL A 462 -2.20 15.66 -0.51
N LYS A 463 -3.21 16.46 -0.86
CA LYS A 463 -3.97 17.34 0.05
C LYS A 463 -5.44 17.43 -0.35
N GLY A 464 -6.26 17.86 0.61
CA GLY A 464 -7.68 18.12 0.43
C GLY A 464 -8.56 16.94 0.84
N ASP A 465 -9.86 17.09 0.65
CA ASP A 465 -10.83 16.02 0.85
C ASP A 465 -10.78 15.07 -0.36
N LEU A 466 -10.03 13.98 -0.21
CA LEU A 466 -9.83 13.00 -1.28
C LEU A 466 -11.09 12.18 -1.52
N GLU A 467 -11.83 11.86 -0.46
CA GLU A 467 -13.00 11.00 -0.51
C GLU A 467 -14.10 11.69 -1.33
N GLU A 468 -14.41 12.94 -1.02
CA GLU A 468 -15.42 13.72 -1.75
C GLU A 468 -15.03 13.87 -3.23
N GLN A 469 -13.76 14.19 -3.51
CA GLN A 469 -13.26 14.32 -4.88
C GLN A 469 -13.41 13.00 -5.65
N TYR A 470 -13.00 11.88 -5.06
CA TYR A 470 -13.03 10.58 -5.73
C TYR A 470 -14.44 10.05 -5.94
N ILE A 471 -15.35 10.23 -4.97
CA ILE A 471 -16.75 9.81 -5.08
C ILE A 471 -17.44 10.55 -6.23
N ASN A 472 -17.21 11.85 -6.36
CA ASN A 472 -17.86 12.72 -7.35
C ASN A 472 -17.43 12.46 -8.81
N ILE A 473 -16.38 11.67 -9.04
CA ILE A 473 -15.95 11.28 -10.40
C ILE A 473 -16.84 10.16 -10.91
N ASP A 474 -17.38 10.30 -12.12
CA ASP A 474 -18.11 9.23 -12.80
C ASP A 474 -17.16 8.07 -13.15
N LYS A 475 -17.45 6.88 -12.63
CA LYS A 475 -16.69 5.64 -12.86
C LYS A 475 -17.50 4.58 -13.61
N ASP A 476 -18.80 4.82 -13.77
CA ASP A 476 -19.77 3.84 -14.25
C ASP A 476 -20.04 3.98 -15.74
N THR A 477 -20.05 5.22 -16.26
CA THR A 477 -20.25 5.45 -17.69
C THR A 477 -19.17 4.72 -18.51
N PRO A 478 -19.55 3.89 -19.50
CA PRO A 478 -18.59 3.20 -20.35
C PRO A 478 -17.72 4.16 -21.15
N ILE A 479 -16.41 3.95 -21.14
CA ILE A 479 -15.44 4.71 -21.94
C ILE A 479 -14.78 3.83 -23.01
N VAL A 480 -14.26 4.44 -24.07
CA VAL A 480 -13.67 3.72 -25.22
C VAL A 480 -12.56 2.76 -24.81
N THR A 481 -11.82 3.09 -23.74
CA THR A 481 -10.69 2.31 -23.23
C THR A 481 -11.08 1.17 -22.29
N ASP A 482 -12.36 1.04 -21.90
CA ASP A 482 -12.81 0.00 -20.95
C ASP A 482 -12.50 -1.42 -21.44
N ARG A 483 -12.57 -1.65 -22.76
CA ARG A 483 -12.20 -2.93 -23.37
C ARG A 483 -10.73 -3.26 -23.14
N GLN A 484 -9.83 -2.29 -23.31
CA GLN A 484 -8.40 -2.49 -23.11
C GLN A 484 -8.08 -2.71 -21.63
N ILE A 485 -8.64 -1.89 -20.74
CA ILE A 485 -8.48 -2.03 -19.29
C ILE A 485 -8.94 -3.42 -18.82
N ALA A 486 -10.06 -3.93 -19.36
CA ALA A 486 -10.59 -5.25 -19.02
C ALA A 486 -9.66 -6.42 -19.42
N VAL A 487 -8.77 -6.23 -20.40
CA VAL A 487 -7.80 -7.23 -20.85
C VAL A 487 -6.46 -7.09 -20.11
N ASP A 488 -6.04 -5.87 -19.79
CA ASP A 488 -4.75 -5.60 -19.16
C ASP A 488 -4.77 -5.91 -17.66
N VAL A 489 -5.78 -5.42 -16.94
CA VAL A 489 -5.86 -5.56 -15.47
C VAL A 489 -5.72 -7.00 -14.98
N PRO A 490 -6.38 -8.01 -15.57
CA PRO A 490 -6.22 -9.40 -15.12
C PRO A 490 -4.81 -9.98 -15.32
N ARG A 491 -3.98 -9.39 -16.20
CA ARG A 491 -2.60 -9.83 -16.50
C ARG A 491 -1.56 -9.07 -15.66
N CYS A 492 -1.96 -7.96 -15.05
CA CYS A 492 -1.12 -7.09 -14.25
C CYS A 492 -0.74 -7.77 -12.91
N HIS A 493 0.57 -7.90 -12.64
CA HIS A 493 1.11 -8.42 -11.37
C HIS A 493 0.47 -9.74 -10.87
N GLN A 494 0.18 -10.70 -11.76
CA GLN A 494 -0.50 -11.96 -11.40
C GLN A 494 0.20 -12.81 -10.32
N TYR A 495 1.51 -12.64 -10.14
CA TYR A 495 2.27 -13.32 -9.10
C TYR A 495 1.93 -12.83 -7.68
N ASP A 496 1.34 -11.64 -7.54
CA ASP A 496 0.95 -11.07 -6.25
C ASP A 496 -0.45 -11.54 -5.85
N SER A 497 -0.55 -12.20 -4.70
CA SER A 497 -1.81 -12.81 -4.24
C SER A 497 -2.94 -11.81 -4.00
N MET A 498 -2.62 -10.56 -3.69
CA MET A 498 -3.64 -9.53 -3.45
C MET A 498 -4.13 -8.96 -4.79
N LEU A 499 -3.22 -8.61 -5.68
CA LEU A 499 -3.55 -7.95 -6.95
C LEU A 499 -4.20 -8.87 -7.98
N CYS A 500 -3.97 -10.19 -7.92
CA CYS A 500 -4.66 -11.14 -8.79
C CYS A 500 -6.10 -11.46 -8.35
N SER A 501 -6.55 -10.92 -7.21
CA SER A 501 -7.92 -11.10 -6.74
C SER A 501 -8.93 -10.32 -7.59
N PRO A 502 -10.17 -10.83 -7.79
CA PRO A 502 -11.21 -10.11 -8.52
C PRO A 502 -11.51 -8.73 -7.92
N THR A 503 -11.49 -8.62 -6.59
CA THR A 503 -11.67 -7.34 -5.89
C THR A 503 -10.58 -6.33 -6.25
N ALA A 504 -9.33 -6.76 -6.35
CA ALA A 504 -8.24 -5.90 -6.78
C ALA A 504 -8.41 -5.45 -8.24
N HIS A 505 -8.83 -6.35 -9.12
CA HIS A 505 -9.12 -6.02 -10.52
C HIS A 505 -10.20 -4.94 -10.64
N GLU A 506 -11.26 -5.01 -9.84
CA GLU A 506 -12.30 -3.97 -9.80
C GLU A 506 -11.77 -2.64 -9.28
N LYS A 507 -10.94 -2.66 -8.22
CA LYS A 507 -10.30 -1.46 -7.66
C LYS A 507 -9.39 -0.78 -8.67
N LEU A 508 -8.53 -1.55 -9.35
CA LEU A 508 -7.66 -1.07 -10.44
C LEU A 508 -8.48 -0.40 -11.54
N LYS A 509 -9.56 -1.04 -11.99
CA LYS A 509 -10.47 -0.48 -13.00
C LYS A 509 -11.06 0.85 -12.54
N ARG A 510 -11.59 0.92 -11.31
CA ARG A 510 -12.19 2.15 -10.76
C ARG A 510 -11.18 3.29 -10.65
N VAL A 511 -9.98 3.03 -10.14
CA VAL A 511 -8.92 4.05 -10.02
C VAL A 511 -8.43 4.52 -11.39
N LEU A 512 -8.22 3.61 -12.35
CA LEU A 512 -7.86 3.95 -13.72
C LEU A 512 -8.94 4.79 -14.41
N LYS A 513 -10.20 4.39 -14.31
CA LYS A 513 -11.33 5.14 -14.87
C LYS A 513 -11.44 6.52 -14.23
N ALA A 514 -11.35 6.61 -12.90
CA ALA A 514 -11.39 7.88 -12.19
C ALA A 514 -10.27 8.83 -12.65
N TRP A 515 -9.06 8.31 -12.86
CA TRP A 515 -7.94 9.09 -13.38
C TRP A 515 -8.19 9.58 -14.82
N LEU A 516 -8.65 8.71 -15.72
CA LEU A 516 -8.96 9.08 -17.12
C LEU A 516 -10.08 10.13 -17.21
N MET A 517 -11.13 9.99 -16.41
CA MET A 517 -12.25 10.94 -16.37
C MET A 517 -11.84 12.29 -15.79
N SER A 518 -10.88 12.31 -14.86
CA SER A 518 -10.29 13.54 -14.33
C SER A 518 -9.36 14.24 -15.33
N HIS A 519 -8.88 13.52 -16.36
CA HIS A 519 -7.95 14.04 -17.37
C HIS A 519 -8.45 13.78 -18.81
N PRO A 520 -9.50 14.47 -19.29
CA PRO A 520 -10.12 14.17 -20.60
C PRO A 520 -9.21 14.34 -21.82
N HIS A 521 -8.08 15.02 -21.67
CA HIS A 521 -7.07 15.23 -22.71
C HIS A 521 -6.09 14.05 -22.84
N LEU A 522 -6.03 13.17 -21.83
CA LEU A 522 -5.17 12.00 -21.79
C LEU A 522 -5.92 10.73 -22.22
N THR A 523 -5.16 9.70 -22.55
CA THR A 523 -5.66 8.39 -22.98
C THR A 523 -4.95 7.26 -22.28
N TYR A 524 -5.64 6.13 -22.17
CA TYR A 524 -5.06 4.91 -21.63
C TYR A 524 -4.00 4.35 -22.59
N TRP A 525 -2.76 4.24 -22.11
CA TRP A 525 -1.70 3.49 -22.76
C TRP A 525 -1.41 2.21 -21.97
N GLN A 526 -1.14 1.11 -22.68
CA GLN A 526 -0.79 -0.16 -22.05
C GLN A 526 0.45 0.01 -21.16
N GLY A 527 0.39 -0.50 -19.92
CA GLY A 527 1.39 -0.30 -18.88
C GLY A 527 0.96 0.68 -17.77
N LEU A 528 -0.07 1.51 -18.01
CA LEU A 528 -0.64 2.38 -16.98
C LEU A 528 -1.28 1.59 -15.82
N ASP A 529 -1.79 0.40 -16.12
CA ASP A 529 -2.26 -0.58 -15.14
C ASP A 529 -1.18 -1.02 -14.16
N SER A 530 0.06 -1.23 -14.63
CA SER A 530 1.20 -1.59 -13.78
C SER A 530 1.59 -0.44 -12.84
N LEU A 531 1.54 0.81 -13.33
CA LEU A 531 1.76 2.00 -12.50
C LEU A 531 0.66 2.16 -11.45
N CYS A 532 -0.61 1.99 -11.84
CA CYS A 532 -1.77 2.05 -10.94
C CYS A 532 -1.69 0.99 -9.83
N ALA A 533 -1.24 -0.22 -10.17
CA ALA A 533 -1.12 -1.33 -9.24
C ALA A 533 -0.22 -1.05 -8.04
N VAL A 534 0.86 -0.29 -8.21
CA VAL A 534 1.73 0.11 -7.09
C VAL A 534 0.94 0.92 -6.06
N PHE A 535 0.15 1.91 -6.51
CA PHE A 535 -0.62 2.78 -5.62
C PHE A 535 -1.82 2.07 -5.00
N VAL A 536 -2.51 1.22 -5.77
CA VAL A 536 -3.63 0.41 -5.28
C VAL A 536 -3.15 -0.62 -4.27
N HIS A 537 -2.01 -1.29 -4.48
CA HIS A 537 -1.46 -2.24 -3.52
C HIS A 537 -1.15 -1.57 -2.17
N LEU A 538 -0.48 -0.41 -2.19
CA LEU A 538 -0.13 0.33 -0.95
C LEU A 538 -1.35 0.96 -0.25
N ASN A 539 -2.46 1.14 -0.96
CA ASN A 539 -3.67 1.82 -0.47
C ASN A 539 -4.94 1.01 -0.80
N PHE A 540 -4.90 -0.30 -0.62
CA PHE A 540 -5.95 -1.20 -1.11
C PHE A 540 -7.36 -0.85 -0.61
N ASN A 541 -7.43 -0.41 0.65
CA ASN A 541 -8.66 0.00 1.32
C ASN A 541 -8.93 1.51 1.24
N ASP A 542 -8.13 2.27 0.52
CA ASP A 542 -8.21 3.72 0.37
C ASP A 542 -7.96 4.11 -1.10
N GLU A 543 -8.94 3.78 -1.95
CA GLU A 543 -8.93 4.12 -3.38
C GLU A 543 -8.73 5.62 -3.65
N PRO A 544 -9.33 6.56 -2.88
CA PRO A 544 -9.07 7.98 -3.04
C PRO A 544 -7.60 8.35 -2.85
N ARG A 545 -6.91 7.83 -1.82
CA ARG A 545 -5.47 8.05 -1.66
C ARG A 545 -4.68 7.43 -2.81
N ALA A 546 -5.05 6.24 -3.27
CA ALA A 546 -4.40 5.60 -4.43
C ALA A 546 -4.48 6.48 -5.68
N TRP A 547 -5.70 6.94 -6.02
CA TRP A 547 -5.99 7.80 -7.15
C TRP A 547 -5.25 9.15 -7.07
N ALA A 548 -5.31 9.81 -5.91
CA ALA A 548 -4.68 11.11 -5.74
C ALA A 548 -3.14 11.01 -5.77
N SER A 549 -2.57 9.98 -5.16
CA SER A 549 -1.11 9.72 -5.21
C SER A 549 -0.66 9.42 -6.62
N MET A 550 -1.40 8.57 -7.34
CA MET A 550 -1.13 8.27 -8.76
C MET A 550 -1.18 9.52 -9.63
N SER A 551 -2.18 10.38 -9.43
CA SER A 551 -2.35 11.63 -10.20
C SER A 551 -1.15 12.56 -10.00
N GLN A 552 -0.76 12.83 -8.75
CA GLN A 552 0.40 13.67 -8.44
C GLN A 552 1.72 13.06 -8.94
N PHE A 553 1.84 11.73 -8.90
CA PHE A 553 3.01 11.04 -9.43
C PHE A 553 3.13 11.19 -10.95
N ILE A 554 2.02 11.01 -11.69
CA ILE A 554 1.99 11.19 -13.14
C ILE A 554 2.30 12.64 -13.51
N ASP A 555 1.69 13.61 -12.83
CA ASP A 555 1.97 15.03 -13.06
C ASP A 555 3.46 15.35 -12.91
N LYS A 556 4.12 14.79 -11.88
CA LYS A 556 5.52 15.04 -11.58
C LYS A 556 6.50 14.36 -12.55
N TYR A 557 6.27 13.09 -12.91
CA TYR A 557 7.27 12.27 -13.64
C TYR A 557 6.88 11.93 -15.08
N LEU A 558 5.59 11.98 -15.41
CA LEU A 558 5.00 11.50 -16.66
C LEU A 558 4.11 12.57 -17.30
N HIS A 559 4.44 13.85 -17.09
CA HIS A 559 3.70 14.97 -17.64
C HIS A 559 3.55 14.82 -19.17
N ASP A 560 2.31 14.84 -19.65
CA ASP A 560 1.93 14.67 -21.07
C ASP A 560 2.35 13.34 -21.74
N PHE A 561 2.87 12.36 -21.00
CA PHE A 561 3.24 11.04 -21.57
C PHE A 561 2.02 10.26 -22.10
N PHE A 562 0.83 10.54 -21.58
CA PHE A 562 -0.41 9.81 -21.89
C PHE A 562 -1.31 10.55 -22.90
N LEU A 563 -0.80 11.59 -23.58
CA LEU A 563 -1.50 12.23 -24.70
C LEU A 563 -1.78 11.21 -25.82
N LYS A 564 -2.78 11.51 -26.67
CA LYS A 564 -3.08 10.72 -27.88
C LYS A 564 -1.90 10.67 -28.84
N ASP A 565 -1.24 11.82 -29.03
CA ASP A 565 0.04 11.92 -29.70
C ASP A 565 1.08 12.39 -28.69
N ASN A 566 1.85 11.43 -28.18
CA ASN A 566 2.93 11.64 -27.22
C ASN A 566 4.31 11.50 -27.88
N SER A 567 4.36 11.39 -29.21
CA SER A 567 5.58 11.04 -29.95
C SER A 567 6.71 12.03 -29.69
N ALA A 568 6.41 13.34 -29.71
CA ALA A 568 7.41 14.38 -29.45
C ALA A 568 8.00 14.29 -28.02
N ILE A 569 7.14 14.01 -27.03
CA ILE A 569 7.52 13.93 -25.61
C ILE A 569 8.41 12.71 -25.38
N ILE A 570 7.98 11.53 -25.83
CA ILE A 570 8.76 10.29 -25.67
C ILE A 570 10.10 10.40 -26.40
N GLN A 571 10.09 10.91 -27.64
CA GLN A 571 11.30 11.03 -28.45
C GLN A 571 12.30 12.02 -27.84
N GLU A 572 11.85 13.18 -27.34
CA GLU A 572 12.72 14.08 -26.57
C GLU A 572 13.31 13.36 -25.36
N TYR A 573 12.47 12.65 -24.60
CA TYR A 573 12.88 11.97 -23.38
C TYR A 573 13.95 10.89 -23.64
N LEU A 574 13.78 10.08 -24.69
CA LEU A 574 14.73 9.03 -25.10
C LEU A 574 16.05 9.61 -25.65
N VAL A 575 16.00 10.74 -26.33
CA VAL A 575 17.21 11.42 -26.82
C VAL A 575 18.00 11.98 -25.64
N VAL A 576 17.35 12.66 -24.69
CA VAL A 576 18.00 13.15 -23.47
C VAL A 576 18.55 11.99 -22.64
N PHE A 577 17.83 10.86 -22.58
CA PHE A 577 18.34 9.63 -21.97
C PHE A 577 19.63 9.13 -22.65
N SER A 578 19.65 9.11 -23.98
CA SER A 578 20.82 8.71 -24.78
C SER A 578 22.02 9.59 -24.47
N HIS A 579 21.82 10.92 -24.49
CA HIS A 579 22.89 11.88 -24.19
C HIS A 579 23.43 11.70 -22.77
N LEU A 580 22.55 11.46 -21.80
CA LEU A 580 22.94 11.21 -20.41
C LEU A 580 23.74 9.90 -20.30
N LEU A 581 23.35 8.84 -21.00
CA LEU A 581 24.13 7.61 -21.08
C LEU A 581 25.51 7.88 -21.68
N THR A 582 25.58 8.62 -22.79
CA THR A 582 26.85 8.99 -23.44
C THR A 582 27.76 9.81 -22.51
N PHE A 583 27.20 10.71 -21.70
CA PHE A 583 27.95 11.50 -20.72
C PHE A 583 28.61 10.62 -19.65
N HIS A 584 27.92 9.57 -19.16
CA HIS A 584 28.40 8.73 -18.05
C HIS A 584 29.15 7.46 -18.50
N ASP A 585 28.79 6.89 -19.65
CA ASP A 585 29.41 5.72 -20.25
C ASP A 585 29.44 5.81 -21.79
N PRO A 586 30.38 6.59 -22.35
CA PRO A 586 30.47 6.84 -23.78
C PRO A 586 30.77 5.58 -24.57
N LEU A 587 31.63 4.69 -24.05
CA LEU A 587 31.98 3.44 -24.71
C LEU A 587 30.77 2.53 -24.89
N LEU A 588 29.94 2.39 -23.84
CA LEU A 588 28.70 1.62 -23.92
C LEU A 588 27.72 2.25 -24.90
N SER A 589 27.54 3.58 -24.83
CA SER A 589 26.65 4.31 -25.73
C SER A 589 27.06 4.17 -27.19
N CYS A 590 28.35 4.31 -27.52
CA CYS A 590 28.86 4.17 -28.87
C CYS A 590 28.65 2.74 -29.40
N HIS A 591 28.99 1.72 -28.62
CA HIS A 591 28.75 0.32 -28.99
C HIS A 591 27.27 0.05 -29.30
N MET A 592 26.36 0.47 -28.41
CA MET A 592 24.91 0.28 -28.61
C MET A 592 24.40 0.99 -29.87
N GLN A 593 24.93 2.18 -30.18
CA GLN A 593 24.60 2.89 -31.42
C GLN A 593 25.17 2.18 -32.66
N GLU A 594 26.39 1.66 -32.61
CA GLU A 594 27.05 0.95 -33.71
C GLU A 594 26.30 -0.33 -34.09
N ILE A 595 25.79 -1.08 -33.11
CA ILE A 595 24.97 -2.28 -33.36
C ILE A 595 23.50 -1.94 -33.69
N GLY A 596 23.11 -0.66 -33.69
CA GLY A 596 21.74 -0.22 -33.96
C GLY A 596 20.73 -0.49 -32.85
N PHE A 597 21.19 -0.76 -31.62
CA PHE A 597 20.34 -1.05 -30.46
C PHE A 597 20.02 0.24 -29.68
N ILE A 598 19.04 0.98 -30.19
CA ILE A 598 18.65 2.31 -29.70
C ILE A 598 17.59 2.25 -28.57
N PRO A 599 17.51 3.28 -27.68
CA PRO A 599 16.55 3.30 -26.56
C PRO A 599 15.07 3.10 -26.93
N ASP A 600 14.65 3.50 -28.13
CA ASP A 600 13.30 3.28 -28.64
C ASP A 600 12.84 1.81 -28.55
N LEU A 601 13.78 0.87 -28.63
CA LEU A 601 13.49 -0.57 -28.63
C LEU A 601 13.23 -1.14 -27.22
N TYR A 602 13.76 -0.52 -26.16
CA TYR A 602 13.76 -1.12 -24.82
C TYR A 602 13.34 -0.17 -23.68
N ALA A 603 13.53 1.14 -23.84
CA ALA A 603 13.36 2.09 -22.74
C ALA A 603 11.95 2.71 -22.67
N ILE A 604 11.11 2.55 -23.70
CA ILE A 604 9.73 3.05 -23.67
C ILE A 604 8.95 2.43 -22.51
N PRO A 605 8.90 1.08 -22.33
CA PRO A 605 8.20 0.48 -21.20
C PRO A 605 8.80 0.89 -19.84
N TRP A 606 10.11 1.12 -19.78
CA TRP A 606 10.80 1.55 -18.56
C TRP A 606 10.28 2.89 -18.09
N PHE A 607 10.26 3.89 -18.98
CA PHE A 607 9.86 5.23 -18.58
C PHE A 607 8.34 5.38 -18.51
N LEU A 608 7.57 4.81 -19.44
CA LEU A 608 6.10 4.91 -19.44
C LEU A 608 5.46 4.35 -18.16
N THR A 609 6.09 3.32 -17.57
CA THR A 609 5.59 2.66 -16.35
C THR A 609 6.41 2.99 -15.11
N MET A 610 7.42 3.86 -15.23
CA MET A 610 8.41 4.13 -14.18
C MET A 610 8.97 2.82 -13.59
N PHE A 611 9.33 1.90 -14.48
CA PHE A 611 9.87 0.56 -14.26
C PHE A 611 8.90 -0.45 -13.63
N ALA A 612 7.67 -0.05 -13.26
CA ALA A 612 6.72 -0.92 -12.54
C ALA A 612 6.30 -2.17 -13.32
N HIS A 613 6.30 -2.12 -14.66
CA HIS A 613 6.03 -3.29 -15.49
C HIS A 613 7.22 -4.26 -15.59
N VAL A 614 8.44 -3.77 -15.32
CA VAL A 614 9.69 -4.50 -15.53
C VAL A 614 10.13 -5.23 -14.27
N PHE A 615 10.01 -4.58 -13.11
CA PHE A 615 10.46 -5.17 -11.84
C PHE A 615 9.29 -5.60 -10.96
N PRO A 616 9.50 -6.63 -10.12
CA PRO A 616 8.51 -7.01 -9.13
C PRO A 616 8.26 -5.91 -8.09
N LEU A 617 7.07 -5.89 -7.49
CA LEU A 617 6.62 -4.81 -6.59
C LEU A 617 7.59 -4.50 -5.45
N HIS A 618 8.17 -5.51 -4.80
CA HIS A 618 9.13 -5.31 -3.70
C HIS A 618 10.39 -4.54 -4.15
N LYS A 619 10.87 -4.77 -5.38
CA LYS A 619 11.96 -4.00 -5.99
C LYS A 619 11.52 -2.57 -6.33
N ILE A 620 10.29 -2.42 -6.81
CA ILE A 620 9.70 -1.10 -7.12
C ILE A 620 9.53 -0.24 -5.88
N PHE A 621 9.10 -0.80 -4.74
CA PHE A 621 8.98 -0.04 -3.50
C PHE A 621 10.32 0.55 -3.08
N HIS A 622 11.39 -0.25 -3.08
CA HIS A 622 12.73 0.27 -2.76
C HIS A 622 13.19 1.33 -3.78
N LEU A 623 13.00 1.07 -5.08
CA LEU A 623 13.40 2.02 -6.11
C LEU A 623 12.62 3.35 -6.00
N TRP A 624 11.32 3.29 -5.73
CA TRP A 624 10.44 4.45 -5.68
C TRP A 624 10.56 5.25 -4.38
N ASP A 625 10.90 4.62 -3.25
CA ASP A 625 11.27 5.33 -2.02
C ASP A 625 12.38 6.37 -2.32
N THR A 626 13.32 6.03 -3.19
CA THR A 626 14.39 6.93 -3.68
C THR A 626 13.89 7.87 -4.79
N LEU A 627 13.13 7.37 -5.77
CA LEU A 627 12.61 8.15 -6.90
C LEU A 627 11.82 9.38 -6.43
N LEU A 628 10.95 9.19 -5.43
CA LEU A 628 10.05 10.22 -4.91
C LEU A 628 10.77 11.43 -4.32
N LEU A 629 12.01 11.24 -3.85
CA LEU A 629 12.88 12.28 -3.30
C LEU A 629 13.64 13.07 -4.39
N GLY A 630 13.71 12.51 -5.62
CA GLY A 630 14.27 13.17 -6.79
C GLY A 630 13.26 14.09 -7.50
N ASN A 631 13.77 14.87 -8.45
CA ASN A 631 12.94 15.64 -9.37
C ASN A 631 12.54 14.80 -10.60
N SER A 632 11.86 15.43 -11.55
CA SER A 632 11.37 14.78 -12.77
C SER A 632 12.47 14.21 -13.68
N SER A 633 13.74 14.58 -13.52
CA SER A 633 14.85 14.03 -14.33
C SER A 633 15.53 12.80 -13.71
N PHE A 634 15.25 12.51 -12.43
CA PHE A 634 15.83 11.36 -11.73
C PHE A 634 15.57 9.98 -12.39
N PRO A 635 14.39 9.69 -13.02
CA PRO A 635 14.19 8.41 -13.70
C PRO A 635 15.23 8.13 -14.81
N LEU A 636 15.74 9.17 -15.49
CA LEU A 636 16.80 9.01 -16.48
C LEU A 636 18.08 8.44 -15.85
N CYS A 637 18.41 8.90 -14.64
CA CYS A 637 19.57 8.44 -13.89
C CYS A 637 19.43 6.98 -13.45
N ILE A 638 18.21 6.55 -13.12
CA ILE A 638 17.88 5.14 -12.86
C ILE A 638 18.14 4.30 -14.10
N GLY A 639 17.65 4.73 -15.27
CA GLY A 639 17.89 4.02 -16.54
C GLY A 639 19.39 3.86 -16.85
N VAL A 640 20.19 4.90 -16.64
CA VAL A 640 21.65 4.86 -16.85
C VAL A 640 22.30 3.89 -15.87
N ALA A 641 21.88 3.89 -14.60
CA ALA A 641 22.40 2.98 -13.59
C ALA A 641 22.12 1.51 -13.93
N ILE A 642 20.92 1.18 -14.43
CA ILE A 642 20.56 -0.16 -14.90
C ILE A 642 21.47 -0.59 -16.06
N LEU A 643 21.65 0.27 -17.07
CA LEU A 643 22.55 -0.04 -18.19
C LEU A 643 24.00 -0.22 -17.76
N GLN A 644 24.48 0.59 -16.82
CA GLN A 644 25.84 0.46 -16.28
C GLN A 644 26.07 -0.83 -15.50
N GLN A 645 25.03 -1.36 -14.86
CA GLN A 645 25.10 -2.67 -14.21
C GLN A 645 25.16 -3.81 -15.23
N LEU A 646 24.45 -3.68 -16.35
CA LEU A 646 24.46 -4.63 -17.46
C LEU A 646 25.67 -4.46 -18.41
N ARG A 647 26.47 -3.41 -18.22
CA ARG A 647 27.58 -2.99 -19.10
C ARG A 647 28.46 -4.14 -19.57
N GLY A 648 28.85 -5.04 -18.65
CA GLY A 648 29.77 -6.13 -18.96
C GLY A 648 29.23 -7.08 -20.05
N GLN A 649 27.92 -7.38 -20.00
CA GLN A 649 27.24 -8.22 -20.98
C GLN A 649 26.97 -7.43 -22.26
N LEU A 650 26.44 -6.20 -22.13
CA LEU A 650 26.07 -5.36 -23.28
C LEU A 650 27.24 -5.08 -24.24
N LEU A 651 28.44 -4.84 -23.71
CA LEU A 651 29.63 -4.60 -24.54
C LEU A 651 30.11 -5.82 -25.32
N GLN A 652 29.69 -7.03 -24.90
CA GLN A 652 30.04 -8.28 -25.58
C GLN A 652 28.93 -8.73 -26.53
N SER A 653 27.73 -8.18 -26.39
CA SER A 653 26.54 -8.60 -27.12
C SER A 653 26.39 -7.87 -28.46
N ASP A 654 25.86 -8.60 -29.44
CA ASP A 654 25.33 -8.03 -30.68
C ASP A 654 23.86 -7.57 -30.53
N PHE A 655 23.25 -7.10 -31.64
CA PHE A 655 21.87 -6.63 -31.65
C PHE A 655 20.86 -7.69 -31.17
N ASN A 656 21.00 -8.95 -31.62
CA ASN A 656 20.03 -10.00 -31.30
C ASN A 656 20.17 -10.46 -29.85
N GLU A 657 21.41 -10.57 -29.37
CA GLU A 657 21.70 -10.90 -27.97
C GLU A 657 21.17 -9.83 -27.03
N CYS A 658 21.26 -8.55 -27.41
CA CYS A 658 20.64 -7.46 -26.65
C CYS A 658 19.10 -7.58 -26.61
N ILE A 659 18.44 -7.93 -27.71
CA ILE A 659 16.98 -8.14 -27.72
C ILE A 659 16.57 -9.26 -26.74
N LEU A 660 17.32 -10.36 -26.73
CA LEU A 660 17.07 -11.48 -25.80
C LEU A 660 17.29 -11.05 -24.34
N LEU A 661 18.40 -10.35 -24.07
CA LEU A 661 18.74 -9.88 -22.72
C LEU A 661 17.68 -8.94 -22.13
N PHE A 662 17.08 -8.07 -22.93
CA PHE A 662 16.04 -7.15 -22.44
C PHE A 662 14.64 -7.77 -22.42
N SER A 663 14.42 -8.85 -23.17
CA SER A 663 13.17 -9.63 -23.10
C SER A 663 13.10 -10.46 -21.81
N ASP A 664 14.25 -10.92 -21.32
CA ASP A 664 14.39 -11.64 -20.05
C ASP A 664 15.55 -11.04 -19.25
N LEU A 665 15.27 -9.92 -18.57
CA LEU A 665 16.28 -9.17 -17.84
C LEU A 665 16.87 -10.03 -16.70
N PRO A 666 18.22 -10.10 -16.59
CA PRO A 666 18.85 -10.81 -15.49
C PRO A 666 18.53 -10.12 -14.17
N GLU A 667 18.83 -10.80 -13.06
CA GLU A 667 18.55 -10.26 -11.74
C GLU A 667 19.32 -8.94 -11.50
N ILE A 668 18.57 -7.83 -11.43
CA ILE A 668 19.10 -6.51 -11.11
C ILE A 668 19.15 -6.30 -9.59
N ASP A 669 20.32 -5.88 -9.10
CA ASP A 669 20.55 -5.39 -7.73
C ASP A 669 20.06 -3.93 -7.58
N ILE A 670 18.90 -3.77 -6.94
CA ILE A 670 18.25 -2.46 -6.77
C ILE A 670 19.04 -1.55 -5.83
N ASP A 671 19.72 -2.08 -4.82
CA ASP A 671 20.54 -1.28 -3.89
C ASP A 671 21.70 -0.62 -4.65
N GLY A 672 22.33 -1.38 -5.55
CA GLY A 672 23.34 -0.90 -6.49
C GLY A 672 22.78 0.19 -7.41
N VAL A 673 21.61 -0.04 -8.02
CA VAL A 673 20.93 0.94 -8.90
C VAL A 673 20.60 2.23 -8.16
N VAL A 674 20.07 2.16 -6.94
CA VAL A 674 19.76 3.34 -6.12
C VAL A 674 21.01 4.16 -5.83
N LYS A 675 22.08 3.54 -5.33
CA LYS A 675 23.36 4.23 -5.05
C LYS A 675 23.94 4.85 -6.31
N LYS A 676 23.89 4.11 -7.42
CA LYS A 676 24.47 4.55 -8.69
C LYS A 676 23.65 5.67 -9.34
N SER A 677 22.33 5.61 -9.29
CA SER A 677 21.45 6.66 -9.83
C SER A 677 21.62 7.98 -9.07
N ILE A 678 21.76 7.95 -7.74
CA ILE A 678 22.11 9.14 -6.95
C ILE A 678 23.49 9.69 -7.37
N GLN A 679 24.48 8.82 -7.57
CA GLN A 679 25.80 9.24 -8.05
C GLN A 679 25.72 9.91 -9.43
N VAL A 680 25.02 9.29 -10.38
CA VAL A 680 24.78 9.81 -11.73
C VAL A 680 24.09 11.17 -11.65
N PHE A 681 23.05 11.29 -10.83
CA PHE A 681 22.33 12.54 -10.63
C PHE A 681 23.24 13.65 -10.09
N CYS A 682 24.01 13.39 -9.03
CA CYS A 682 24.91 14.37 -8.41
C CYS A 682 26.14 14.72 -9.27
N GLN A 683 26.50 13.90 -10.26
CA GLN A 683 27.63 14.14 -11.16
C GLN A 683 27.24 14.81 -12.47
N SER A 684 25.96 14.83 -12.80
CA SER A 684 25.44 15.45 -14.02
C SER A 684 25.27 16.96 -13.81
N PRO A 685 25.56 17.81 -14.81
CA PRO A 685 25.07 19.19 -14.83
C PRO A 685 23.53 19.23 -14.79
N LYS A 686 22.90 20.35 -14.44
CA LYS A 686 21.43 20.42 -14.37
C LYS A 686 20.83 20.45 -15.76
N SER A 687 21.41 21.30 -16.60
CA SER A 687 21.05 21.49 -18.00
C SER A 687 21.21 20.22 -18.83
N SER A 688 22.05 19.27 -18.42
CA SER A 688 22.23 18.00 -19.16
C SER A 688 20.95 17.15 -19.20
N THR A 689 19.96 17.47 -18.36
CA THR A 689 18.65 16.79 -18.33
C THR A 689 17.49 17.71 -18.72
N PHE A 690 17.79 18.87 -19.33
CA PHE A 690 16.78 19.82 -19.78
C PHE A 690 15.83 19.18 -20.80
N ARG A 691 14.54 19.42 -20.62
CA ARG A 691 13.46 18.94 -21.49
C ARG A 691 12.39 20.01 -21.62
N VAL A 692 11.98 20.30 -22.85
CA VAL A 692 10.97 21.31 -23.16
C VAL A 692 9.59 20.86 -22.68
N HIS A 693 9.33 19.55 -22.73
CA HIS A 693 8.06 18.94 -22.34
C HIS A 693 7.98 18.55 -20.85
N ALA A 694 9.01 18.82 -20.05
CA ALA A 694 8.92 18.61 -18.61
C ALA A 694 7.91 19.57 -17.95
N GLN A 695 7.24 19.12 -16.88
CA GLN A 695 6.32 19.95 -16.11
C GLN A 695 7.03 21.24 -15.66
N LYS A 696 6.47 22.39 -16.03
CA LYS A 696 7.02 23.70 -15.65
C LYS A 696 6.60 24.01 -14.21
N GLU A 697 7.55 24.38 -13.36
CA GLU A 697 7.25 24.85 -12.01
C GLU A 697 6.40 26.14 -12.08
N GLU A 698 5.13 26.06 -11.66
CA GLU A 698 4.26 27.22 -11.52
C GLU A 698 4.75 28.12 -10.38
N LYS A 699 4.81 29.44 -10.62
CA LYS A 699 5.27 30.44 -9.62
C LYS A 699 4.47 30.47 -8.31
N CYS A 700 3.28 29.84 -8.25
CA CYS A 700 2.37 29.85 -7.09
C CYS A 700 2.23 28.52 -6.35
N LYS A 701 2.83 27.42 -6.83
CA LYS A 701 2.93 26.15 -6.08
C LYS A 701 4.35 26.04 -5.53
N ARG A 702 4.49 25.73 -4.23
CA ARG A 702 5.79 25.67 -3.53
C ARG A 702 6.75 24.76 -4.32
N GLN A 703 7.99 25.22 -4.55
CA GLN A 703 9.00 24.63 -5.44
C GLN A 703 9.09 23.09 -5.34
N THR A 704 9.19 22.41 -6.47
CA THR A 704 9.53 20.98 -6.54
C THR A 704 11.00 20.78 -6.24
N VAL A 705 11.33 20.82 -4.95
CA VAL A 705 12.70 20.75 -4.45
C VAL A 705 13.29 19.35 -4.75
N SER A 706 14.38 19.29 -5.52
CA SER A 706 15.24 18.11 -5.59
C SER A 706 16.15 18.10 -4.37
N TYR A 707 16.21 16.96 -3.68
CA TYR A 707 16.79 16.90 -2.35
C TYR A 707 18.17 16.24 -2.28
N TYR A 708 18.66 15.68 -3.39
CA TYR A 708 20.03 15.17 -3.50
C TYR A 708 21.07 16.31 -3.53
N THR A 709 20.67 17.49 -4.02
CA THR A 709 21.52 18.69 -4.11
C THR A 709 20.64 19.95 -4.02
N GLU A 710 21.03 20.93 -3.19
CA GLU A 710 20.30 22.22 -3.08
C GLU A 710 20.28 23.02 -4.40
N ASP A 711 21.18 22.67 -5.32
CA ASP A 711 21.40 23.37 -6.57
C ASP A 711 20.23 23.22 -7.56
N TYR A 712 19.39 22.18 -7.46
CA TYR A 712 18.35 21.85 -8.45
C TYR A 712 16.97 22.47 -8.18
N ASN A 713 16.83 23.33 -7.17
CA ASN A 713 15.53 23.88 -6.72
C ASN A 713 15.11 25.15 -7.46
N THR A 714 15.98 25.62 -8.34
CA THR A 714 15.76 26.78 -9.18
C THR A 714 16.47 26.52 -10.50
N LEU A 715 15.72 26.22 -11.57
CA LEU A 715 16.18 26.58 -12.90
C LEU A 715 16.17 28.11 -12.94
N PRO A 716 17.32 28.80 -13.05
CA PRO A 716 17.29 30.22 -13.33
C PRO A 716 16.50 30.40 -14.63
N LYS A 717 15.65 31.42 -14.68
CA LYS A 717 15.06 31.91 -15.94
C LYS A 717 15.78 33.20 -16.27
N THR A 718 17.08 33.09 -16.56
CA THR A 718 17.87 34.22 -17.06
C THR A 718 18.06 34.06 -18.57
N GLU A 719 18.56 35.09 -19.25
CA GLU A 719 18.97 35.01 -20.66
C GLU A 719 20.13 34.01 -20.91
N LEU A 720 20.72 33.44 -19.84
CA LEU A 720 21.87 32.53 -19.85
C LEU A 720 21.47 31.05 -19.65
N SER A 721 20.18 30.81 -19.45
CA SER A 721 19.62 29.47 -19.30
C SER A 721 19.42 28.81 -20.67
N GLU A 722 19.34 27.49 -20.68
CA GLU A 722 19.22 26.73 -21.93
C GLU A 722 17.90 27.05 -22.67
N THR A 723 18.00 27.30 -23.98
CA THR A 723 16.83 27.56 -24.82
C THR A 723 16.38 26.27 -25.53
N ALA A 724 15.08 26.13 -25.74
CA ALA A 724 14.51 25.03 -26.51
C ALA A 724 15.09 25.03 -27.94
N ILE A 725 15.55 23.86 -28.40
CA ILE A 725 15.94 23.62 -29.79
C ILE A 725 14.93 22.64 -30.43
N PRO A 726 14.77 22.66 -31.76
CA PRO A 726 13.91 21.68 -32.43
C PRO A 726 14.37 20.24 -32.18
N LEU A 727 13.43 19.31 -32.02
CA LEU A 727 13.73 17.88 -31.79
C LEU A 727 14.60 17.28 -32.89
N SER A 728 14.46 17.74 -34.14
CA SER A 728 15.30 17.31 -35.27
C SER A 728 16.77 17.70 -35.10
N GLU A 729 17.05 18.81 -34.42
CA GLU A 729 18.40 19.26 -34.10
C GLU A 729 18.94 18.49 -32.89
N LEU A 730 18.14 18.33 -31.83
CA LEU A 730 18.51 17.56 -30.63
C LEU A 730 18.90 16.11 -30.98
N LYS A 731 18.19 15.49 -31.92
CA LYS A 731 18.49 14.12 -32.42
C LYS A 731 19.84 14.01 -33.14
N GLN A 732 20.40 15.11 -33.64
CA GLN A 732 21.71 15.13 -34.30
C GLN A 732 22.86 15.34 -33.31
N GLU A 733 22.56 15.69 -32.06
CA GLU A 733 23.57 15.85 -31.02
C GLU A 733 23.98 14.49 -30.46
N VAL A 734 25.25 14.36 -30.08
CA VAL A 734 25.84 13.13 -29.54
C VAL A 734 26.20 13.24 -28.05
N CYS A 735 26.06 14.42 -27.45
CA CYS A 735 26.46 14.70 -26.08
C CYS A 735 25.50 15.69 -25.42
N CYS A 736 25.51 15.73 -24.08
CA CYS A 736 24.70 16.68 -23.33
C CYS A 736 25.10 18.13 -23.58
N ARG A 737 24.12 19.03 -23.47
CA ARG A 737 24.35 20.48 -23.45
C ARG A 737 24.57 20.98 -22.03
N ILE A 738 25.44 21.98 -21.91
CA ILE A 738 25.63 22.74 -20.67
C ILE A 738 25.17 24.18 -20.85
N SER A 739 24.32 24.68 -19.93
CA SER A 739 23.90 26.07 -19.93
C SER A 739 25.02 27.00 -19.45
N ALA A 740 24.97 28.27 -19.83
CA ALA A 740 25.94 29.25 -19.35
C ALA A 740 25.82 29.49 -17.83
N ASP A 741 24.60 29.46 -17.29
CA ASP A 741 24.36 29.51 -15.85
C ASP A 741 25.06 28.36 -15.10
N ASP A 742 24.88 27.12 -15.58
CA ASP A 742 25.52 25.94 -14.98
C ASP A 742 27.05 26.02 -15.11
N LEU A 743 27.57 26.45 -16.26
CA LEU A 743 29.02 26.63 -16.47
C LEU A 743 29.61 27.64 -15.49
N ILE A 744 28.95 28.80 -15.32
CA ILE A 744 29.39 29.86 -14.39
C ILE A 744 29.37 29.36 -12.94
N GLN A 745 28.29 28.67 -12.55
CA GLN A 745 28.17 28.11 -11.20
C GLN A 745 29.26 27.07 -10.94
N LEU A 746 29.46 26.15 -11.89
CA LEU A 746 30.44 25.07 -11.78
C LEU A 746 31.89 25.59 -11.75
N CYS A 747 32.19 26.68 -12.46
CA CYS A 747 33.52 27.29 -12.50
C CYS A 747 33.77 28.36 -11.41
N GLU A 748 32.79 28.64 -10.54
CA GLU A 748 32.83 29.71 -9.54
C GLU A 748 33.19 31.10 -10.13
N LEU A 749 32.81 31.37 -11.38
CA LEU A 749 33.20 32.60 -12.10
C LEU A 749 32.45 33.81 -11.52
N LYS A 750 33.20 34.86 -11.15
CA LYS A 750 32.61 36.15 -10.71
C LYS A 750 32.44 37.07 -11.92
N GLY A 751 31.22 37.55 -12.14
CA GLY A 751 30.97 38.67 -13.06
C GLY A 751 31.45 40.00 -12.46
N SER A 752 31.45 41.07 -13.26
CA SER A 752 31.71 42.43 -12.78
C SER A 752 30.74 42.84 -11.66
N ASN A 753 31.14 43.77 -10.79
CA ASN A 753 30.49 44.17 -9.52
C ASN A 753 28.99 44.57 -9.57
N ASN A 754 28.32 44.50 -10.73
CA ASN A 754 26.89 44.79 -10.92
C ASN A 754 26.02 43.56 -11.29
N SER A 755 26.56 42.34 -11.30
CA SER A 755 25.79 41.11 -11.56
C SER A 755 25.08 40.58 -10.31
N LYS A 756 23.74 40.46 -10.35
CA LYS A 756 22.93 39.81 -9.30
C LYS A 756 22.92 38.29 -9.48
N THR A 757 24.05 37.62 -9.25
CA THR A 757 24.09 36.15 -9.09
C THR A 757 24.33 35.78 -7.63
N PRO A 758 23.54 34.85 -7.02
CA PRO A 758 23.66 34.52 -5.61
C PRO A 758 24.94 33.69 -5.36
N ALA A 759 25.82 34.24 -4.54
CA ALA A 759 26.98 33.52 -4.01
C ALA A 759 26.53 32.49 -2.95
N LYS A 760 26.80 31.21 -3.18
CA LYS A 760 26.94 30.23 -2.10
C LYS A 760 28.33 29.60 -2.18
N ALA A 761 29.20 30.02 -1.27
CA ALA A 761 30.43 29.31 -0.98
C ALA A 761 30.10 28.08 -0.12
N THR A 762 30.33 26.87 -0.63
CA THR A 762 30.43 25.67 0.22
C THR A 762 31.87 25.19 0.25
N LYS A 763 32.30 24.85 1.46
CA LYS A 763 33.67 24.51 1.82
C LYS A 763 34.13 23.20 1.16
N SER A 764 35.37 23.24 0.65
CA SER A 764 36.34 22.14 0.54
C SER A 764 36.23 21.07 -0.56
N GLY A 765 35.90 21.42 -1.80
CA GLY A 765 36.18 20.54 -2.95
C GLY A 765 36.54 21.34 -4.20
N LYS A 766 37.77 21.21 -4.71
CA LYS A 766 38.20 21.86 -5.97
C LYS A 766 37.23 21.51 -7.13
N PRO A 767 36.83 22.46 -7.98
CA PRO A 767 36.00 22.14 -9.16
C PRO A 767 36.80 21.25 -10.12
N ARG A 768 36.25 20.06 -10.44
CA ARG A 768 36.84 19.08 -11.37
C ARG A 768 36.25 19.29 -12.78
N ILE A 769 36.43 20.47 -13.37
CA ILE A 769 35.96 20.79 -14.71
C ILE A 769 37.15 21.05 -15.62
N PHE A 770 37.08 20.59 -16.86
CA PHE A 770 38.06 20.89 -17.89
C PHE A 770 37.37 21.58 -19.06
N ILE A 771 37.84 22.76 -19.47
CA ILE A 771 37.23 23.52 -20.56
C ILE A 771 38.14 23.47 -21.78
N ILE A 772 37.61 22.99 -22.90
CA ILE A 772 38.28 22.95 -24.20
C ILE A 772 37.66 24.01 -25.09
N ASP A 773 38.45 24.99 -25.50
CA ASP A 773 38.04 26.00 -26.47
C ASP A 773 38.57 25.64 -27.85
N ILE A 774 37.67 25.24 -28.75
CA ILE A 774 38.02 24.74 -30.10
C ILE A 774 38.11 25.85 -31.15
N ARG A 775 37.88 27.10 -30.75
CA ARG A 775 37.96 28.26 -31.65
C ARG A 775 39.40 28.52 -32.08
N SER A 776 39.55 29.32 -33.14
CA SER A 776 40.87 29.74 -33.63
C SER A 776 41.69 30.42 -32.54
N SER A 777 43.01 30.29 -32.59
CA SER A 777 43.90 30.93 -31.61
C SER A 777 43.74 32.45 -31.57
N ASP A 778 43.42 33.08 -32.71
CA ASP A 778 43.08 34.50 -32.80
C ASP A 778 41.81 34.83 -32.01
N GLU A 779 40.73 34.04 -32.15
CA GLU A 779 39.49 34.23 -31.40
C GLU A 779 39.66 33.99 -29.91
N PHE A 780 40.45 32.97 -29.54
CA PHE A 780 40.78 32.66 -28.16
C PHE A 780 41.54 33.82 -27.49
N SER A 781 42.52 34.40 -28.19
CA SER A 781 43.31 35.53 -27.69
C SER A 781 42.48 36.80 -27.47
N ARG A 782 41.39 36.99 -28.22
CA ARG A 782 40.47 38.14 -28.05
C ARG A 782 39.57 38.02 -26.81
N GLY A 783 39.42 36.84 -26.23
CA GLY A 783 38.62 36.60 -25.03
C GLY A 783 38.24 35.13 -24.90
N CYS A 784 38.60 34.53 -23.77
CA CYS A 784 38.33 33.13 -23.43
C CYS A 784 37.75 33.01 -22.02
N VAL A 785 37.22 31.83 -21.69
CA VAL A 785 36.85 31.53 -20.31
C VAL A 785 38.14 31.34 -19.48
N PRO A 786 38.25 31.90 -18.27
CA PRO A 786 39.43 31.72 -17.43
C PRO A 786 39.77 30.25 -17.21
N GLY A 787 41.05 29.88 -17.41
CA GLY A 787 41.52 28.50 -17.24
C GLY A 787 41.11 27.53 -18.35
N SER A 788 40.52 28.01 -19.46
CA SER A 788 40.23 27.18 -20.63
C SER A 788 41.49 26.84 -21.43
N PHE A 789 41.49 25.67 -22.06
CA PHE A 789 42.58 25.15 -22.89
C PHE A 789 42.22 25.30 -24.38
N ASN A 790 43.01 26.08 -25.14
CA ASN A 790 42.77 26.27 -26.56
C ASN A 790 43.24 25.07 -27.39
N PHE A 791 42.32 24.45 -28.12
CA PHE A 791 42.58 23.34 -29.03
C PHE A 791 41.89 23.59 -30.38
N PRO A 792 42.42 24.47 -31.24
CA PRO A 792 41.82 24.75 -32.54
C PRO A 792 41.82 23.50 -33.41
N LEU A 793 40.71 23.28 -34.12
CA LEU A 793 40.49 22.18 -35.06
C LEU A 793 41.48 22.30 -36.23
N ALA A 794 42.48 21.41 -36.28
CA ALA A 794 43.47 21.35 -37.35
C ALA A 794 43.78 19.87 -37.68
N PRO A 795 44.01 19.52 -38.96
CA PRO A 795 44.09 18.14 -39.41
C PRO A 795 45.24 17.31 -38.82
N ASN A 796 46.26 17.96 -38.23
CA ASN A 796 47.48 17.30 -37.74
C ASN A 796 47.50 17.05 -36.23
N LYS A 797 46.39 17.23 -35.51
CA LYS A 797 46.36 17.08 -34.04
C LYS A 797 45.78 15.72 -33.61
N SER A 798 46.46 15.07 -32.66
CA SER A 798 46.05 13.75 -32.14
C SER A 798 45.02 13.90 -31.00
N ILE A 799 43.77 13.52 -31.28
CA ILE A 799 42.70 13.41 -30.27
C ILE A 799 43.04 12.41 -29.16
N PRO A 800 43.61 11.21 -29.44
CA PRO A 800 44.00 10.27 -28.39
C PRO A 800 44.98 10.86 -27.35
N GLN A 801 45.95 11.68 -27.80
CA GLN A 801 46.87 12.36 -26.89
C GLN A 801 46.18 13.39 -26.01
N LEU A 802 45.22 14.13 -26.57
CA LEU A 802 44.39 15.08 -25.81
C LEU A 802 43.56 14.35 -24.75
N VAL A 803 42.89 13.25 -25.12
CA VAL A 803 42.10 12.43 -24.20
C VAL A 803 42.97 11.85 -23.09
N GLN A 804 44.17 11.36 -23.40
CA GLN A 804 45.12 10.89 -22.39
C GLN A 804 45.54 12.00 -21.42
N MET A 805 45.78 13.22 -21.93
CA MET A 805 46.12 14.39 -21.10
C MET A 805 44.97 14.76 -20.15
N ILE A 806 43.74 14.85 -20.66
CA ILE A 806 42.55 15.20 -19.88
C ILE A 806 42.27 14.11 -18.85
N SER A 807 42.37 12.84 -19.24
CA SER A 807 42.11 11.70 -18.35
C SER A 807 43.04 11.67 -17.13
N LYS A 808 44.30 12.12 -17.27
CA LYS A 808 45.24 12.27 -16.15
C LYS A 808 44.77 13.29 -15.10
N GLN A 809 43.97 14.28 -15.50
CA GLN A 809 43.43 15.29 -14.59
C GLN A 809 42.15 14.81 -13.88
N SER A 810 41.54 13.72 -14.36
CA SER A 810 40.30 13.14 -13.83
C SER A 810 39.14 14.15 -13.65
N PRO A 811 38.84 14.99 -14.67
CA PRO A 811 37.71 15.90 -14.58
C PRO A 811 36.40 15.11 -14.47
N LYS A 812 35.44 15.67 -13.74
CA LYS A 812 34.06 15.18 -13.68
C LYS A 812 33.24 15.66 -14.88
N VAL A 813 33.53 16.88 -15.36
CA VAL A 813 32.84 17.51 -16.50
C VAL A 813 33.89 18.08 -17.44
N VAL A 814 33.73 17.83 -18.74
CA VAL A 814 34.57 18.36 -19.81
C VAL A 814 33.67 19.21 -20.71
N VAL A 815 33.92 20.50 -20.80
CA VAL A 815 33.07 21.44 -21.55
C VAL A 815 33.79 21.86 -22.82
N VAL A 816 33.18 21.60 -23.97
CA VAL A 816 33.64 22.04 -25.29
C VAL A 816 32.96 23.36 -25.63
N ILE A 817 33.75 24.38 -25.95
CA ILE A 817 33.30 25.71 -26.32
C ILE A 817 33.70 26.00 -27.77
N GLY A 818 32.69 26.13 -28.64
CA GLY A 818 32.82 26.62 -30.01
C GLY A 818 32.19 28.00 -30.22
N ASN A 819 32.09 28.41 -31.48
CA ASN A 819 31.50 29.71 -31.84
C ASN A 819 29.96 29.69 -31.78
N LYS A 820 29.30 28.67 -32.34
CA LYS A 820 27.82 28.56 -32.41
C LYS A 820 27.27 27.11 -32.47
N SER A 821 27.78 26.19 -31.66
CA SER A 821 27.29 24.79 -31.63
C SER A 821 27.26 24.17 -33.04
N THR A 822 28.31 24.45 -33.82
CA THR A 822 28.43 24.11 -35.23
C THR A 822 28.55 22.60 -35.43
N ARG A 823 28.36 22.11 -36.67
CA ARG A 823 28.59 20.69 -37.01
C ARG A 823 29.99 20.22 -36.57
N GLU A 824 30.98 21.09 -36.70
CA GLU A 824 32.36 20.88 -36.26
C GLU A 824 32.46 20.61 -34.74
N ASP A 825 31.67 21.30 -33.92
CA ASP A 825 31.65 21.13 -32.47
C ASP A 825 31.14 19.73 -32.11
N ARG A 826 30.12 19.25 -32.84
CA ARG A 826 29.52 17.92 -32.65
C ARG A 826 30.47 16.80 -33.08
N GLU A 827 31.10 16.95 -34.25
CA GLU A 827 32.10 16.00 -34.75
C GLU A 827 33.29 15.90 -33.78
N PHE A 828 33.77 17.03 -33.25
CA PHE A 828 34.83 17.01 -32.24
C PHE A 828 34.40 16.32 -30.93
N CYS A 829 33.19 16.59 -30.43
CA CYS A 829 32.67 15.90 -29.25
C CYS A 829 32.55 14.39 -29.49
N PHE A 830 32.10 13.97 -30.68
CA PHE A 830 32.00 12.56 -31.04
C PHE A 830 33.36 11.86 -30.99
N GLU A 831 34.42 12.47 -31.54
CA GLU A 831 35.77 11.90 -31.51
C GLU A 831 36.30 11.75 -30.07
N LEU A 832 36.03 12.72 -29.18
CA LEU A 832 36.40 12.60 -27.76
C LEU A 832 35.68 11.43 -27.07
N LEU A 833 34.38 11.26 -27.35
CA LEU A 833 33.55 10.22 -26.77
C LEU A 833 33.95 8.83 -27.27
N LYS A 834 34.28 8.71 -28.56
CA LYS A 834 34.75 7.46 -29.18
C LYS A 834 36.05 6.94 -28.57
N GLU A 835 36.94 7.85 -28.19
CA GLU A 835 38.16 7.55 -27.42
C GLU A 835 37.88 7.26 -25.92
N GLY A 836 36.62 7.29 -25.49
CA GLY A 836 36.17 6.91 -24.15
C GLY A 836 36.20 8.03 -23.11
N LEU A 837 36.35 9.31 -23.52
CA LEU A 837 36.35 10.44 -22.58
C LEU A 837 34.96 10.66 -21.99
N LYS A 838 34.84 10.56 -20.66
CA LYS A 838 33.58 10.75 -19.93
C LYS A 838 33.31 12.22 -19.61
N GLY A 839 32.04 12.54 -19.39
CA GLY A 839 31.61 13.83 -18.88
C GLY A 839 31.64 14.96 -19.91
N VAL A 840 31.67 14.64 -21.21
CA VAL A 840 31.75 15.64 -22.28
C VAL A 840 30.40 16.33 -22.47
N CYS A 841 30.41 17.66 -22.46
CA CYS A 841 29.28 18.52 -22.79
C CYS A 841 29.69 19.62 -23.75
N VAL A 842 28.72 20.14 -24.51
CA VAL A 842 28.90 21.33 -25.35
C VAL A 842 28.20 22.53 -24.73
N LEU A 843 28.85 23.71 -24.75
CA LEU A 843 28.23 24.95 -24.27
C LEU A 843 27.09 25.38 -25.20
N HIS A 844 25.88 25.45 -24.65
CA HIS A 844 24.69 25.89 -25.37
C HIS A 844 24.84 27.37 -25.78
N GLY A 845 24.70 27.67 -27.07
CA GLY A 845 24.86 29.02 -27.61
C GLY A 845 26.31 29.45 -27.85
N GLY A 846 27.29 28.55 -27.64
CA GLY A 846 28.72 28.82 -27.88
C GLY A 846 29.28 29.92 -26.97
N ILE A 847 30.47 30.44 -27.31
CA ILE A 847 31.12 31.51 -26.52
C ILE A 847 30.29 32.82 -26.49
N ASP A 848 29.46 33.06 -27.50
CA ASP A 848 28.73 34.31 -27.67
C ASP A 848 27.75 34.57 -26.52
N ILE A 849 27.17 33.51 -25.94
CA ILE A 849 26.24 33.62 -24.80
C ILE A 849 26.90 34.20 -23.55
N LEU A 850 28.23 34.08 -23.41
CA LEU A 850 28.98 34.57 -22.26
C LEU A 850 29.40 36.04 -22.39
N LYS A 851 29.32 36.62 -23.59
CA LYS A 851 29.74 38.02 -23.84
C LYS A 851 28.99 39.05 -23.00
N PRO A 852 27.65 38.99 -22.86
CA PRO A 852 26.90 39.97 -22.05
C PRO A 852 27.21 39.89 -20.55
N VAL A 853 27.69 38.73 -20.08
CA VAL A 853 27.95 38.47 -18.65
C VAL A 853 29.27 39.10 -18.18
N GLY A 854 30.21 39.35 -19.10
CA GLY A 854 31.52 39.93 -18.79
C GLY A 854 32.45 38.99 -18.01
N VAL A 855 32.31 37.67 -18.19
CA VAL A 855 33.16 36.64 -17.54
C VAL A 855 34.37 36.22 -18.37
N LEU A 856 34.50 36.74 -19.59
CA LEU A 856 35.60 36.43 -20.50
C LEU A 856 36.87 37.23 -20.14
N THR A 857 38.02 36.58 -20.18
CA THR A 857 39.34 37.18 -19.92
C THR A 857 40.24 37.07 -21.15
N VAL A 858 41.18 38.00 -21.29
CA VAL A 858 42.28 37.87 -22.25
C VAL A 858 43.34 36.95 -21.62
N PRO A 859 43.80 35.89 -22.30
CA PRO A 859 44.85 35.02 -21.78
C PRO A 859 46.11 35.82 -21.43
N SER A 860 46.74 35.54 -20.29
CA SER A 860 48.10 36.04 -20.02
C SER A 860 49.04 35.33 -21.00
N GLN A 861 49.90 36.10 -21.69
CA GLN A 861 50.88 35.57 -22.64
C GLN A 861 51.82 34.56 -22.00
#